data_AF-A0A7W9PD20-F1
#
_entry.id   AF-A0A7W9PD20-F1
#
_cell.length_a   1.000
_cell.length_b   1.000
_cell.length_c   1.000
_cell.angle_alpha   90.00
_cell.angle_beta   90.00
_cell.angle_gamma   90.00
#
_symmetry.space_group_name_H-M   'P 1'
#
loop_
_entity.id
_entity.type
_entity.pdbx_description
1 polymer ?
#
loop_
_entity_poly.entity_id
_entity_poly.type
_entity_poly.pdbx_seq_one_letter_code
_entity_poly.pdbx_strand_id
1 'polypeptide(L)'
;MDTTVVAVLDEDHPALAAQVQVNDIASSATIDTGVYVAELQPSTRVLADIRAVTGRILAYASRSDLTRVVPDDLLGLIGDSRVTDNLTGHSHAVRAGRSIPPIAAAVGVTAAMSVLGAPNVAQAGDRLRWLVTATRTKGLAVSATNVGWGQGITPVLTGVQLAALHPLLPASDQLRYRSGTTLPARPHSKADRAQRLTKRVPTLLWPKWSLRLVVPGSAQRQIRGAASVALFLVGTRVRLTEGIASVGSTLSARSITRFLQMLSSQSDWPATYSALIGMADYLIENDIPIDYARRRRLDYRRLLSDAQWREICSETGTRGSSASRARIARCFLFEQVSGLPASAGPSYLDEAAFRTQVADFGGYLTPELLAVLEACAAEFLAKQRVTDEPVRWEPPATVLQRLPLPGVDADSIDLDYLHHEFHQHGHLLGATAASLGVKLDVVRYLLAVHPAPRDGYVRAGKMAYSMHAAKAALPHELLIDMYERQGASLAEISTRTGFSRQVVARIARSYGITVRAPGRRARQTVDETWLYDQYVTHQRTLPELAEEAGMSTANMARWAKRYAVPLRPRGGTSHTAALSAPTDARTAPINLRPALQSPGGLERLRRFAAAAAYPTLTAAARDLGFSQSALVIQISRLERELDGPLFRRAERGRAMTVTPLGDEILAALDLYDNDPLR
;
A
#
# COMPACT_ATOMS: atom_id res chain seq x y z
N MET A 1 54.03 -68.90 -13.18
CA MET A 1 54.05 -68.10 -11.94
C MET A 1 54.22 -66.66 -12.37
N ASP A 2 53.12 -65.92 -12.49
CA ASP A 2 53.18 -64.49 -12.80
C ASP A 2 53.70 -63.76 -11.56
N THR A 3 54.94 -63.31 -11.61
CA THR A 3 55.54 -62.42 -10.62
C THR A 3 54.69 -61.16 -10.54
N THR A 4 53.87 -61.06 -9.51
CA THR A 4 53.08 -59.86 -9.24
C THR A 4 54.06 -58.74 -8.94
N VAL A 5 54.19 -57.78 -9.86
CA VAL A 5 55.07 -56.61 -9.66
C VAL A 5 54.48 -55.79 -8.52
N VAL A 6 55.09 -55.88 -7.34
CA VAL A 6 54.74 -55.07 -6.17
C VAL A 6 55.50 -53.77 -6.28
N ALA A 7 54.78 -52.67 -6.55
CA ALA A 7 55.34 -51.33 -6.45
C ALA A 7 55.40 -50.93 -4.97
N VAL A 8 56.57 -50.50 -4.50
CA VAL A 8 56.74 -49.95 -3.15
C VAL A 8 56.45 -48.45 -3.23
N LEU A 9 55.42 -48.02 -2.48
CA LEU A 9 55.01 -46.63 -2.34
C LEU A 9 55.12 -46.24 -0.88
N ASP A 10 55.36 -44.96 -0.60
CA ASP A 10 55.44 -44.44 0.78
C ASP A 10 54.12 -44.67 1.55
N GLU A 11 54.19 -44.81 2.87
CA GLU A 11 53.01 -45.13 3.70
C GLU A 11 51.86 -44.09 3.56
N ASP A 12 52.21 -42.82 3.37
CA ASP A 12 51.25 -41.71 3.16
C ASP A 12 50.88 -41.49 1.68
N HIS A 13 51.24 -42.41 0.79
CA HIS A 13 51.06 -42.21 -0.65
C HIS A 13 49.56 -42.13 -1.03
N PRO A 14 49.11 -41.13 -1.83
CA PRO A 14 47.70 -40.94 -2.19
C PRO A 14 46.99 -42.15 -2.79
N ALA A 15 47.71 -43.03 -3.49
CA ALA A 15 47.15 -44.27 -4.02
C ALA A 15 46.83 -45.31 -2.93
N LEU A 16 47.64 -45.40 -1.87
CA LEU A 16 47.36 -46.27 -0.73
C LEU A 16 46.17 -45.72 0.06
N ALA A 17 46.11 -44.40 0.27
CA ALA A 17 44.97 -43.74 0.89
C ALA A 17 43.66 -43.98 0.10
N ALA A 18 43.71 -43.86 -1.24
CA ALA A 18 42.56 -44.13 -2.09
C ALA A 18 42.13 -45.60 -2.04
N GLN A 19 43.09 -46.54 -1.96
CA GLN A 19 42.80 -47.96 -1.80
C GLN A 19 42.08 -48.26 -0.48
N VAL A 20 42.57 -47.70 0.63
CA VAL A 20 41.93 -47.82 1.96
C VAL A 20 40.50 -47.29 1.89
N GLN A 21 40.30 -46.08 1.36
CA GLN A 21 38.96 -45.49 1.24
C GLN A 21 38.00 -46.34 0.39
N VAL A 22 38.47 -46.95 -0.70
CA VAL A 22 37.63 -47.85 -1.52
C VAL A 22 37.24 -49.12 -0.76
N ASN A 23 38.16 -49.69 0.02
CA ASN A 23 37.87 -50.85 0.86
C ASN A 23 36.86 -50.52 1.97
N ASP A 24 36.98 -49.35 2.58
CA ASP A 24 36.04 -48.85 3.58
C ASP A 24 34.64 -48.64 2.97
N ILE A 25 34.58 -48.06 1.76
CA ILE A 25 33.33 -47.88 1.01
C ILE A 25 32.70 -49.25 0.72
N ALA A 26 33.48 -50.23 0.26
CA ALA A 26 32.98 -51.56 -0.07
C ALA A 26 32.45 -52.33 1.16
N SER A 27 33.00 -52.02 2.33
CA SER A 27 32.62 -52.65 3.61
C SER A 27 31.44 -51.96 4.30
N SER A 28 31.07 -50.76 3.84
CA SER A 28 30.00 -49.94 4.42
C SER A 28 28.67 -50.12 3.66
N ALA A 29 27.53 -49.94 4.35
CA ALA A 29 26.22 -49.98 3.70
C ALA A 29 25.89 -48.65 2.99
N THR A 30 26.20 -47.53 3.62
CA THR A 30 25.96 -46.16 3.14
C THR A 30 27.18 -45.30 3.37
N ILE A 31 27.41 -44.33 2.47
CA ILE A 31 28.57 -43.45 2.50
C ILE A 31 28.15 -42.04 2.86
N ASP A 32 28.82 -41.46 3.84
CA ASP A 32 28.59 -40.14 4.42
C ASP A 32 29.83 -39.22 4.32
N THR A 33 30.82 -39.58 3.49
CA THR A 33 32.07 -38.85 3.32
C THR A 33 32.14 -38.12 1.97
N GLY A 34 32.98 -37.09 1.89
CA GLY A 34 33.22 -36.32 0.67
C GLY A 34 31.95 -35.68 0.10
N VAL A 35 31.71 -35.85 -1.20
CA VAL A 35 30.53 -35.28 -1.88
C VAL A 35 29.20 -35.88 -1.42
N TYR A 36 29.22 -37.01 -0.71
CA TYR A 36 28.03 -37.77 -0.32
C TYR A 36 27.46 -37.37 1.05
N VAL A 37 28.15 -36.51 1.81
CA VAL A 37 27.71 -36.01 3.14
C VAL A 37 26.29 -35.42 3.08
N ALA A 38 25.97 -34.68 2.03
CA ALA A 38 24.69 -33.98 1.90
C ALA A 38 23.53 -34.91 1.49
N GLU A 39 23.80 -36.03 0.85
CA GLU A 39 22.80 -37.00 0.38
C GLU A 39 23.39 -38.41 0.39
N LEU A 40 23.18 -39.13 1.50
CA LEU A 40 23.72 -40.47 1.73
C LEU A 40 23.42 -41.42 0.57
N GLN A 41 24.44 -42.10 0.06
CA GLN A 41 24.30 -43.04 -1.05
C GLN A 41 24.69 -44.46 -0.62
N PRO A 42 24.02 -45.50 -1.16
CA PRO A 42 24.46 -46.88 -0.99
C PRO A 42 25.88 -47.09 -1.54
N SER A 43 26.70 -47.88 -0.85
CA SER A 43 28.08 -48.17 -1.26
C SER A 43 28.20 -48.70 -2.68
N THR A 44 27.28 -49.57 -3.11
CA THR A 44 27.22 -50.11 -4.48
C THR A 44 27.12 -49.02 -5.55
N ARG A 45 26.41 -47.93 -5.25
CA ARG A 45 26.23 -46.78 -6.16
C ARG A 45 27.45 -45.87 -6.16
N VAL A 46 28.08 -45.69 -5.00
CA VAL A 46 29.36 -44.95 -4.88
C VAL A 46 30.49 -45.66 -5.63
N LEU A 47 30.59 -46.99 -5.52
CA LEU A 47 31.53 -47.78 -6.33
C LEU A 47 31.26 -47.64 -7.84
N ALA A 48 29.99 -47.55 -8.24
CA ALA A 48 29.62 -47.28 -9.62
C ALA A 48 30.06 -45.87 -10.09
N ASP A 49 29.99 -44.87 -9.20
CA ASP A 49 30.50 -43.52 -9.46
C ASP A 49 32.02 -43.49 -9.62
N ILE A 50 32.76 -44.14 -8.71
CA ILE A 50 34.23 -44.27 -8.78
C ILE A 50 34.63 -44.92 -10.10
N ARG A 51 33.98 -46.04 -10.46
CA ARG A 51 34.20 -46.74 -11.72
C ARG A 51 33.91 -45.85 -12.93
N ALA A 52 32.84 -45.07 -12.88
CA ALA A 52 32.45 -44.18 -13.97
C ALA A 52 33.47 -43.07 -14.21
N VAL A 53 33.92 -42.40 -13.14
CA VAL A 53 34.95 -41.35 -13.22
C VAL A 53 36.28 -41.94 -13.66
N THR A 54 36.70 -43.06 -13.06
CA THR A 54 37.91 -43.82 -13.42
C THR A 54 37.94 -44.16 -14.90
N GLY A 55 36.87 -44.78 -15.43
CA GLY A 55 36.79 -45.14 -16.84
C GLY A 55 36.82 -43.92 -17.77
N ARG A 56 36.33 -42.76 -17.33
CA ARG A 56 36.40 -41.52 -18.12
C ARG A 56 37.80 -40.93 -18.11
N ILE A 57 38.46 -40.90 -16.96
CA ILE A 57 39.85 -40.45 -16.81
C ILE A 57 40.76 -41.30 -17.71
N LEU A 58 40.66 -42.62 -17.60
CA LEU A 58 41.45 -43.53 -18.42
C LEU A 58 41.14 -43.39 -19.91
N ALA A 59 39.93 -43.03 -20.35
CA ALA A 59 39.68 -42.81 -21.77
C ALA A 59 40.29 -41.52 -22.34
N TYR A 60 40.28 -40.43 -21.56
CA TYR A 60 40.42 -39.08 -22.13
C TYR A 60 41.52 -38.24 -21.53
N ALA A 61 42.04 -38.54 -20.33
CA ALA A 61 43.14 -37.78 -19.76
C ALA A 61 44.40 -37.92 -20.63
N SER A 62 45.14 -36.83 -20.81
CA SER A 62 46.52 -36.87 -21.27
C SER A 62 47.46 -37.06 -20.07
N ARG A 63 48.73 -37.43 -20.33
CA ARG A 63 49.73 -37.51 -19.27
C ARG A 63 49.88 -36.17 -18.54
N SER A 64 49.92 -35.06 -19.28
CA SER A 64 49.99 -33.71 -18.71
C SER A 64 48.77 -33.30 -17.88
N ASP A 65 47.62 -33.94 -18.09
CA ASP A 65 46.45 -33.73 -17.23
C ASP A 65 46.59 -34.51 -15.94
N LEU A 66 47.10 -35.74 -16.01
CA LEU A 66 47.25 -36.64 -14.87
C LEU A 66 48.32 -36.16 -13.87
N THR A 67 49.42 -35.55 -14.32
CA THR A 67 50.46 -35.01 -13.42
C THR A 67 49.94 -33.92 -12.48
N ARG A 68 48.76 -33.34 -12.77
CA ARG A 68 48.13 -32.32 -11.91
C ARG A 68 47.28 -32.91 -10.79
N VAL A 69 46.98 -34.21 -10.85
CA VAL A 69 45.96 -34.86 -10.01
C VAL A 69 46.52 -36.13 -9.34
N VAL A 70 47.55 -36.72 -9.93
CA VAL A 70 48.17 -37.97 -9.48
C VAL A 70 49.68 -37.73 -9.33
N PRO A 71 50.29 -38.23 -8.24
CA PRO A 71 51.74 -38.18 -8.04
C PRO A 71 52.57 -38.75 -9.22
N ASP A 72 53.72 -38.12 -9.50
CA ASP A 72 54.56 -38.44 -10.65
C ASP A 72 55.23 -39.83 -10.56
N ASP A 73 55.52 -40.30 -9.36
CA ASP A 73 56.02 -41.64 -9.07
C ASP A 73 55.03 -42.73 -9.49
N LEU A 74 53.74 -42.56 -9.20
CA LEU A 74 52.68 -43.48 -9.65
C LEU A 74 52.52 -43.45 -11.18
N LEU A 75 52.66 -42.27 -11.81
CA LEU A 75 52.60 -42.14 -13.27
C LEU A 75 53.83 -42.76 -13.96
N GLY A 76 55.00 -42.68 -13.32
CA GLY A 76 56.24 -43.30 -13.80
C GLY A 76 56.12 -44.81 -13.97
N LEU A 77 55.32 -45.47 -13.12
CA LEU A 77 55.09 -46.92 -13.16
C LEU A 77 54.27 -47.39 -14.37
N ILE A 78 53.50 -46.51 -15.03
CA ILE A 78 52.76 -46.85 -16.26
C ILE A 78 53.69 -46.86 -17.49
N GLY A 79 54.77 -46.07 -17.46
CA GLY A 79 55.72 -45.90 -18.57
C GLY A 79 55.22 -45.01 -19.71
N ASP A 80 56.13 -44.27 -20.36
CA ASP A 80 55.84 -43.19 -21.31
C ASP A 80 54.99 -43.59 -22.52
N SER A 81 55.20 -44.79 -23.08
CA SER A 81 54.48 -45.25 -24.28
C SER A 81 53.10 -45.88 -24.00
N ARG A 82 52.74 -46.19 -22.75
CA ARG A 82 51.49 -46.90 -22.41
C ARG A 82 50.34 -45.97 -22.02
N VAL A 83 50.62 -44.72 -21.66
CA VAL A 83 49.64 -43.73 -21.20
C VAL A 83 48.78 -43.20 -22.35
N THR A 84 49.25 -43.14 -23.59
CA THR A 84 48.46 -42.54 -24.69
C THR A 84 47.66 -43.55 -25.50
N ASP A 85 48.23 -44.72 -25.82
CA ASP A 85 47.62 -45.66 -26.79
C ASP A 85 46.68 -46.70 -26.16
N ASN A 86 46.95 -47.18 -24.93
CA ASN A 86 46.16 -48.26 -24.31
C ASN A 86 45.04 -47.77 -23.38
N LEU A 87 45.03 -46.49 -23.04
CA LEU A 87 44.12 -45.88 -22.08
C LEU A 87 42.62 -45.99 -22.51
N THR A 88 42.37 -45.91 -23.82
CA THR A 88 41.05 -46.13 -24.42
C THR A 88 40.55 -47.58 -24.24
N GLY A 89 41.41 -48.57 -24.44
CA GLY A 89 41.12 -49.99 -24.20
C GLY A 89 40.78 -50.28 -22.73
N HIS A 90 41.51 -49.66 -21.80
CA HIS A 90 41.23 -49.75 -20.36
C HIS A 90 39.88 -49.12 -19.99
N SER A 91 39.49 -47.99 -20.60
CA SER A 91 38.15 -47.44 -20.42
C SER A 91 37.04 -48.41 -20.83
N HIS A 92 37.18 -49.07 -21.99
CA HIS A 92 36.21 -50.07 -22.44
C HIS A 92 36.14 -51.25 -21.46
N ALA A 93 37.27 -51.71 -20.96
CA ALA A 93 37.34 -52.76 -19.94
C ALA A 93 36.63 -52.35 -18.64
N VAL A 94 36.92 -51.14 -18.10
CA VAL A 94 36.28 -50.60 -16.90
C VAL A 94 34.75 -50.50 -17.05
N ARG A 95 34.27 -50.00 -18.20
CA ARG A 95 32.83 -49.91 -18.49
C ARG A 95 32.17 -51.29 -18.60
N ALA A 96 32.89 -52.28 -19.12
CA ALA A 96 32.44 -53.66 -19.25
C ALA A 96 32.62 -54.50 -17.97
N GLY A 97 33.14 -53.90 -16.88
CA GLY A 97 33.43 -54.63 -15.64
C GLY A 97 34.56 -55.67 -15.77
N ARG A 98 35.45 -55.50 -16.75
CA ARG A 98 36.61 -56.36 -16.99
C ARG A 98 37.82 -55.84 -16.21
N SER A 99 38.71 -56.75 -15.80
CA SER A 99 39.94 -56.41 -15.10
C SER A 99 40.83 -55.53 -15.97
N ILE A 100 41.39 -54.48 -15.37
CA ILE A 100 42.45 -53.64 -15.94
C ILE A 100 43.75 -53.86 -15.17
N PRO A 101 44.92 -53.49 -15.70
CA PRO A 101 46.18 -53.58 -14.97
C PRO A 101 46.09 -52.83 -13.63
N PRO A 102 46.59 -53.41 -12.52
CA PRO A 102 46.49 -52.80 -11.18
C PRO A 102 47.01 -51.36 -11.11
N ILE A 103 48.11 -51.07 -11.80
CA ILE A 103 48.70 -49.72 -11.82
C ILE A 103 47.78 -48.71 -12.55
N ALA A 104 47.13 -49.13 -13.64
CA ALA A 104 46.15 -48.29 -14.34
C ALA A 104 44.89 -48.06 -13.48
N ALA A 105 44.46 -49.08 -12.72
CA ALA A 105 43.39 -48.94 -11.74
C ALA A 105 43.78 -47.96 -10.62
N ALA A 106 44.99 -48.10 -10.07
CA ALA A 106 45.50 -47.23 -9.02
C ALA A 106 45.53 -45.76 -9.47
N VAL A 107 46.05 -45.46 -10.66
CA VAL A 107 46.05 -44.10 -11.22
C VAL A 107 44.63 -43.55 -11.37
N GLY A 108 43.74 -44.32 -11.99
CA GLY A 108 42.37 -43.88 -12.26
C GLY A 108 41.53 -43.70 -10.99
N VAL A 109 41.67 -44.60 -10.02
CA VAL A 109 40.98 -44.54 -8.72
C VAL A 109 41.53 -43.40 -7.87
N THR A 110 42.86 -43.21 -7.80
CA THR A 110 43.47 -42.08 -7.06
C THR A 110 42.95 -40.75 -7.60
N ALA A 111 42.94 -40.59 -8.93
CA ALA A 111 42.40 -39.40 -9.56
C ALA A 111 40.89 -39.24 -9.31
N ALA A 112 40.10 -40.31 -9.38
CA ALA A 112 38.66 -40.27 -9.09
C ALA A 112 38.36 -39.90 -7.62
N MET A 113 39.11 -40.45 -6.67
CA MET A 113 38.96 -40.15 -5.25
C MET A 113 39.37 -38.71 -4.91
N SER A 114 40.34 -38.13 -5.63
CA SER A 114 40.66 -36.70 -5.49
C SER A 114 39.46 -35.79 -5.82
N VAL A 115 38.57 -36.24 -6.72
CA VAL A 115 37.34 -35.52 -7.11
C VAL A 115 36.21 -35.81 -6.13
N LEU A 116 35.90 -37.09 -5.89
CA LEU A 116 34.75 -37.52 -5.06
C LEU A 116 34.98 -37.28 -3.56
N GLY A 117 36.22 -37.21 -3.12
CA GLY A 117 36.59 -36.85 -1.75
C GLY A 117 36.52 -35.34 -1.47
N ALA A 118 36.16 -34.50 -2.45
CA ALA A 118 35.95 -33.07 -2.20
C ALA A 118 34.76 -32.85 -1.24
N PRO A 119 34.75 -31.77 -0.44
CA PRO A 119 33.77 -31.57 0.63
C PRO A 119 32.35 -31.25 0.12
N ASN A 120 32.19 -30.86 -1.14
CA ASN A 120 30.88 -30.61 -1.74
C ASN A 120 30.92 -30.73 -3.27
N VAL A 121 29.73 -30.79 -3.87
CA VAL A 121 29.51 -30.96 -5.31
C VAL A 121 30.15 -29.85 -6.14
N ALA A 122 30.16 -28.60 -5.67
CA ALA A 122 30.76 -27.48 -6.38
C ALA A 122 32.29 -27.65 -6.51
N GLN A 123 32.97 -27.93 -5.40
CA GLN A 123 34.42 -28.16 -5.40
C GLN A 123 34.80 -29.43 -6.16
N ALA A 124 34.00 -30.50 -6.07
CA ALA A 124 34.19 -31.69 -6.90
C ALA A 124 34.04 -31.37 -8.39
N GLY A 125 33.07 -30.52 -8.75
CA GLY A 125 32.88 -30.04 -10.11
C GLY A 125 34.10 -29.30 -10.64
N ASP A 126 34.69 -28.42 -9.83
CA ASP A 126 35.94 -27.72 -10.18
C ASP A 126 37.11 -28.68 -10.36
N ARG A 127 37.24 -29.68 -9.49
CA ARG A 127 38.26 -30.74 -9.61
C ARG A 127 38.03 -31.66 -10.80
N LEU A 128 36.79 -31.81 -11.29
CA LEU A 128 36.45 -32.64 -12.46
C LEU A 128 36.54 -31.85 -13.79
N ARG A 129 36.55 -30.51 -13.72
CA ARG A 129 36.46 -29.60 -14.88
C ARG A 129 37.53 -29.85 -15.94
N TRP A 130 38.77 -30.15 -15.54
CA TRP A 130 39.86 -30.42 -16.48
C TRP A 130 39.51 -31.60 -17.40
N LEU A 131 38.81 -32.62 -16.90
CA LEU A 131 38.42 -33.80 -17.67
C LEU A 131 37.35 -33.46 -18.72
N VAL A 132 36.44 -32.53 -18.39
CA VAL A 132 35.47 -31.99 -19.34
C VAL A 132 36.19 -31.29 -20.50
N THR A 133 37.17 -30.44 -20.18
CA THR A 133 37.97 -29.71 -21.18
C THR A 133 38.78 -30.69 -22.04
N ALA A 134 39.51 -31.62 -21.42
CA ALA A 134 40.31 -32.63 -22.12
C ALA A 134 39.46 -33.48 -23.09
N THR A 135 38.26 -33.87 -22.66
CA THR A 135 37.35 -34.64 -23.51
C THR A 135 36.87 -33.83 -24.72
N ARG A 136 36.59 -32.53 -24.55
CA ARG A 136 36.20 -31.63 -25.65
C ARG A 136 37.34 -31.41 -26.63
N THR A 137 38.58 -31.26 -26.16
CA THR A 137 39.78 -31.12 -27.01
C THR A 137 39.99 -32.36 -27.91
N LYS A 138 39.63 -33.55 -27.42
CA LYS A 138 39.66 -34.81 -28.20
C LYS A 138 38.45 -34.97 -29.16
N GLY A 139 37.70 -33.90 -29.42
CA GLY A 139 36.64 -33.88 -30.43
C GLY A 139 35.28 -34.45 -29.98
N LEU A 140 35.12 -34.82 -28.71
CA LEU A 140 33.83 -35.27 -28.19
C LEU A 140 33.01 -34.10 -27.65
N ALA A 141 31.76 -33.99 -28.12
CA ALA A 141 30.80 -33.09 -27.51
C ALA A 141 30.51 -33.53 -26.07
N VAL A 142 30.80 -32.68 -25.09
CA VAL A 142 30.33 -32.84 -23.70
C VAL A 142 29.34 -31.72 -23.42
N SER A 143 28.06 -32.08 -23.27
CA SER A 143 26.94 -31.19 -23.03
C SER A 143 26.15 -31.62 -21.79
N ALA A 144 25.33 -30.73 -21.25
CA ALA A 144 24.46 -31.10 -20.13
C ALA A 144 23.43 -32.19 -20.48
N THR A 145 23.07 -32.31 -21.77
CA THR A 145 22.17 -33.37 -22.26
C THR A 145 22.81 -34.75 -22.33
N ASN A 146 24.14 -34.83 -22.46
CA ASN A 146 24.87 -36.09 -22.58
C ASN A 146 25.73 -36.44 -21.35
N VAL A 147 25.83 -35.54 -20.38
CA VAL A 147 26.40 -35.80 -19.05
C VAL A 147 25.61 -36.89 -18.33
N GLY A 148 26.24 -37.59 -17.40
CA GLY A 148 25.80 -38.80 -16.72
C GLY A 148 26.62 -40.00 -17.19
N TRP A 149 27.95 -39.84 -17.17
CA TRP A 149 28.87 -40.88 -17.60
C TRP A 149 28.75 -42.08 -16.67
N GLY A 150 28.40 -43.26 -17.21
CA GLY A 150 28.35 -44.51 -16.45
C GLY A 150 26.93 -45.05 -16.23
N GLN A 151 26.85 -46.35 -15.96
CA GLN A 151 25.62 -47.05 -15.63
C GLN A 151 25.47 -47.14 -14.11
N GLY A 152 24.26 -46.87 -13.61
CA GLY A 152 23.97 -46.98 -12.18
C GLY A 152 24.63 -45.90 -11.30
N ILE A 153 24.98 -44.75 -11.87
CA ILE A 153 25.57 -43.63 -11.13
C ILE A 153 24.55 -42.88 -10.26
N THR A 154 25.04 -42.21 -9.22
CA THR A 154 24.23 -41.43 -8.28
C THR A 154 23.76 -40.09 -8.86
N PRO A 155 22.68 -39.51 -8.31
CA PRO A 155 22.32 -38.11 -8.55
C PRO A 155 23.45 -37.15 -8.15
N VAL A 156 24.20 -37.47 -7.08
CA VAL A 156 25.36 -36.70 -6.61
C VAL A 156 26.43 -36.58 -7.68
N LEU A 157 26.88 -37.69 -8.28
CA LEU A 157 27.87 -37.65 -9.37
C LEU A 157 27.31 -36.93 -10.61
N THR A 158 26.02 -37.08 -10.92
CA THR A 158 25.38 -36.31 -11.99
C THR A 158 25.46 -34.80 -11.71
N GLY A 159 25.24 -34.40 -10.46
CA GLY A 159 25.41 -33.02 -10.00
C GLY A 159 26.85 -32.53 -10.10
N VAL A 160 27.83 -33.35 -9.73
CA VAL A 160 29.27 -33.03 -9.89
C VAL A 160 29.63 -32.79 -11.35
N GLN A 161 29.14 -33.65 -12.26
CA GLN A 161 29.38 -33.49 -13.71
C GLN A 161 28.70 -32.23 -14.26
N LEU A 162 27.51 -31.86 -13.76
CA LEU A 162 26.83 -30.62 -14.14
C LEU A 162 27.52 -29.37 -13.56
N ALA A 163 28.05 -29.44 -12.34
CA ALA A 163 28.84 -28.38 -11.72
C ALA A 163 30.15 -28.14 -12.50
N ALA A 164 30.82 -29.22 -12.95
CA ALA A 164 32.00 -29.12 -13.81
C ALA A 164 31.69 -28.42 -15.16
N LEU A 165 30.47 -28.62 -15.69
CA LEU A 165 30.01 -27.96 -16.90
C LEU A 165 29.55 -26.52 -16.69
N HIS A 166 29.21 -26.08 -15.47
CA HIS A 166 28.45 -24.86 -15.21
C HIS A 166 28.95 -23.62 -16.00
N PRO A 167 30.25 -23.24 -15.93
CA PRO A 167 30.79 -22.09 -16.67
C PRO A 167 30.83 -22.23 -18.20
N LEU A 168 30.64 -23.44 -18.71
CA LEU A 168 30.61 -23.75 -20.14
C LEU A 168 29.17 -23.81 -20.68
N LEU A 169 28.16 -23.67 -19.82
CA LEU A 169 26.76 -23.71 -20.22
C LEU A 169 26.25 -22.30 -20.56
N PRO A 170 25.39 -22.16 -21.59
CA PRO A 170 24.67 -20.92 -21.80
C PRO A 170 23.71 -20.64 -20.62
N ALA A 171 23.39 -19.37 -20.39
CA ALA A 171 22.53 -18.93 -19.29
C ALA A 171 21.20 -19.70 -19.17
N SER A 172 20.56 -20.01 -20.31
CA SER A 172 19.33 -20.81 -20.34
C SER A 172 19.54 -22.23 -19.79
N ASP A 173 20.67 -22.84 -20.08
CA ASP A 173 20.98 -24.19 -19.61
C ASP A 173 21.41 -24.17 -18.15
N GLN A 174 22.09 -23.12 -17.71
CA GLN A 174 22.40 -22.96 -16.28
C GLN A 174 21.12 -22.96 -15.43
N LEU A 175 20.07 -22.28 -15.90
CA LEU A 175 18.75 -22.30 -15.26
C LEU A 175 18.06 -23.67 -15.37
N ARG A 176 18.04 -24.29 -16.55
CA ARG A 176 17.40 -25.61 -16.77
C ARG A 176 18.00 -26.69 -15.88
N TYR A 177 19.32 -26.75 -15.80
CA TYR A 177 20.06 -27.76 -15.05
C TYR A 177 20.32 -27.36 -13.60
N ARG A 178 19.80 -26.19 -13.18
CA ARG A 178 19.94 -25.66 -11.81
C ARG A 178 21.41 -25.66 -11.36
N SER A 179 22.32 -25.28 -12.27
CA SER A 179 23.73 -25.65 -12.19
C SER A 179 24.56 -24.92 -11.13
N GLY A 180 23.99 -23.95 -10.42
CA GLY A 180 24.60 -23.34 -9.24
C GLY A 180 23.83 -23.52 -7.95
N THR A 181 23.00 -24.57 -7.87
CA THR A 181 22.50 -25.07 -6.59
C THR A 181 23.54 -25.94 -5.90
N THR A 182 23.31 -26.29 -4.63
CA THR A 182 24.14 -27.24 -3.88
C THR A 182 24.23 -28.61 -4.57
N LEU A 183 23.16 -29.01 -5.26
CA LEU A 183 23.11 -30.22 -6.05
C LEU A 183 22.43 -29.95 -7.41
N PRO A 184 23.22 -29.59 -8.44
CA PRO A 184 22.73 -29.49 -9.80
C PRO A 184 22.04 -30.78 -10.26
N ALA A 185 20.95 -30.63 -11.01
CA ALA A 185 20.13 -31.77 -11.39
C ALA A 185 19.63 -31.64 -12.83
N ARG A 186 19.43 -32.78 -13.48
CA ARG A 186 18.79 -32.79 -14.79
C ARG A 186 17.35 -32.25 -14.68
N PRO A 187 16.87 -31.52 -15.70
CA PRO A 187 15.48 -31.11 -15.76
C PRO A 187 14.55 -32.33 -15.61
N HIS A 188 13.52 -32.17 -14.78
CA HIS A 188 12.57 -33.22 -14.49
C HIS A 188 11.88 -33.64 -15.80
N SER A 189 11.77 -34.95 -16.03
CA SER A 189 11.09 -35.50 -17.22
C SER A 189 9.57 -35.36 -17.14
N LYS A 190 9.01 -35.15 -15.95
CA LYS A 190 7.57 -35.05 -15.75
C LYS A 190 7.05 -33.72 -16.30
N ALA A 191 6.14 -33.79 -17.28
CA ALA A 191 5.34 -32.67 -17.79
C ALA A 191 4.67 -31.85 -16.65
N ASP A 192 4.50 -32.48 -15.49
CA ASP A 192 3.99 -31.92 -14.24
C ASP A 192 4.68 -30.61 -13.80
N ARG A 193 6.01 -30.49 -13.81
CA ARG A 193 6.67 -29.23 -13.38
C ARG A 193 6.28 -28.05 -14.28
N ALA A 194 6.33 -28.24 -15.59
CA ALA A 194 5.95 -27.22 -16.56
C ALA A 194 4.45 -26.86 -16.48
N GLN A 195 3.60 -27.85 -16.22
CA GLN A 195 2.17 -27.65 -16.03
C GLN A 195 1.88 -26.84 -14.75
N ARG A 196 2.55 -27.15 -13.64
CA ARG A 196 2.43 -26.37 -12.39
C ARG A 196 2.93 -24.94 -12.58
N LEU A 197 4.11 -24.74 -13.18
CA LEU A 197 4.65 -23.40 -13.42
C LEU A 197 3.75 -22.58 -14.36
N THR A 198 3.11 -23.20 -15.36
CA THR A 198 2.15 -22.50 -16.23
C THR A 198 1.05 -21.82 -15.42
N LYS A 199 0.51 -22.49 -14.39
CA LYS A 199 -0.52 -21.93 -13.51
C LYS A 199 0.03 -20.91 -12.50
N ARG A 200 1.27 -21.08 -12.05
CA ARG A 200 1.83 -20.32 -10.91
C ARG A 200 2.69 -19.11 -11.32
N VAL A 201 3.12 -19.03 -12.57
CA VAL A 201 3.96 -17.93 -13.08
C VAL A 201 3.11 -16.90 -13.83
N PRO A 202 3.16 -15.61 -13.46
CA PRO A 202 2.51 -14.52 -14.20
C PRO A 202 3.28 -14.20 -15.48
N THR A 203 2.60 -13.55 -16.45
CA THR A 203 3.26 -13.10 -17.68
C THR A 203 4.32 -12.04 -17.43
N LEU A 204 4.02 -11.09 -16.54
CA LEU A 204 4.99 -10.15 -16.00
C LEU A 204 5.38 -10.56 -14.59
N LEU A 205 6.68 -10.79 -14.36
CA LEU A 205 7.18 -11.15 -13.04
C LEU A 205 6.74 -10.11 -12.00
N TRP A 206 6.54 -10.53 -10.75
CA TRP A 206 6.17 -9.65 -9.64
C TRP A 206 7.11 -8.44 -9.57
N PRO A 207 6.58 -7.20 -9.49
CA PRO A 207 7.38 -5.99 -9.49
C PRO A 207 8.50 -6.02 -8.44
N LYS A 208 8.17 -6.36 -7.19
CA LYS A 208 9.13 -6.45 -6.08
C LYS A 208 10.37 -7.28 -6.41
N TRP A 209 10.15 -8.43 -7.03
CA TRP A 209 11.20 -9.35 -7.44
C TRP A 209 11.99 -8.85 -8.65
N SER A 210 11.29 -8.31 -9.65
CA SER A 210 11.94 -7.77 -10.85
C SER A 210 12.80 -6.53 -10.57
N LEU A 211 12.50 -5.75 -9.53
CA LEU A 211 13.29 -4.56 -9.15
C LEU A 211 14.68 -4.94 -8.65
N ARG A 212 14.84 -6.17 -8.15
CA ARG A 212 16.11 -6.74 -7.72
C ARG A 212 16.99 -7.18 -8.89
N LEU A 213 16.42 -7.25 -10.10
CA LEU A 213 17.13 -7.58 -11.33
C LEU A 213 17.50 -6.29 -12.07
N VAL A 214 18.78 -6.13 -12.42
CA VAL A 214 19.26 -4.94 -13.13
C VAL A 214 19.86 -5.32 -14.46
N VAL A 215 19.18 -4.95 -15.54
CA VAL A 215 19.73 -5.06 -16.91
C VAL A 215 19.90 -3.66 -17.50
N PRO A 216 21.14 -3.20 -17.75
CA PRO A 216 21.42 -1.90 -18.34
C PRO A 216 20.62 -1.68 -19.63
N GLY A 217 20.06 -0.48 -19.78
CA GLY A 217 19.31 -0.09 -20.98
C GLY A 217 17.98 -0.83 -21.20
N SER A 218 17.53 -1.65 -20.26
CA SER A 218 16.25 -2.37 -20.36
C SER A 218 15.17 -1.72 -19.49
N ALA A 219 13.98 -1.54 -20.06
CA ALA A 219 12.84 -1.02 -19.32
C ALA A 219 12.27 -2.10 -18.38
N GLN A 220 11.74 -1.71 -17.23
CA GLN A 220 11.25 -2.66 -16.22
C GLN A 220 10.18 -3.63 -16.75
N ARG A 221 9.33 -3.18 -17.67
CA ARG A 221 8.34 -4.05 -18.35
C ARG A 221 9.00 -5.20 -19.11
N GLN A 222 10.11 -4.95 -19.80
CA GLN A 222 10.84 -5.97 -20.55
C GLN A 222 11.53 -6.94 -19.60
N ILE A 223 12.16 -6.41 -18.54
CA ILE A 223 12.80 -7.22 -17.49
C ILE A 223 11.76 -8.17 -16.87
N ARG A 224 10.59 -7.66 -16.48
CA ARG A 224 9.50 -8.46 -15.92
C ARG A 224 9.04 -9.58 -16.84
N GLY A 225 8.80 -9.28 -18.11
CA GLY A 225 8.34 -10.29 -19.08
C GLY A 225 9.41 -11.34 -19.41
N ALA A 226 10.68 -10.95 -19.49
CA ALA A 226 11.77 -11.87 -19.77
C ALA A 226 12.13 -12.73 -18.55
N ALA A 227 12.11 -12.15 -17.35
CA ALA A 227 12.37 -12.85 -16.10
C ALA A 227 11.30 -13.91 -15.78
N SER A 228 10.02 -13.67 -16.09
CA SER A 228 8.99 -14.72 -16.00
C SER A 228 9.28 -15.92 -16.89
N VAL A 229 9.78 -15.70 -18.11
CA VAL A 229 10.18 -16.81 -18.99
C VAL A 229 11.45 -17.50 -18.46
N ALA A 230 12.44 -16.74 -18.00
CA ALA A 230 13.66 -17.30 -17.40
C ALA A 230 13.34 -18.20 -16.19
N LEU A 231 12.45 -17.74 -15.31
CA LEU A 231 11.93 -18.49 -14.18
C LEU A 231 11.24 -19.79 -14.62
N PHE A 232 10.40 -19.73 -15.67
CA PHE A 232 9.70 -20.90 -16.20
C PHE A 232 10.65 -21.97 -16.76
N LEU A 233 11.82 -21.57 -17.27
CA LEU A 233 12.82 -22.53 -17.79
C LEU A 233 13.51 -23.33 -16.68
N VAL A 234 13.47 -22.88 -15.44
CA VAL A 234 14.18 -23.53 -14.33
C VAL A 234 13.69 -24.94 -14.10
N GLY A 235 14.59 -25.92 -14.25
CA GLY A 235 14.29 -27.33 -14.03
C GLY A 235 13.35 -27.96 -15.07
N THR A 236 13.06 -27.28 -16.20
CA THR A 236 12.14 -27.78 -17.24
C THR A 236 12.86 -28.18 -18.54
N ARG A 237 12.29 -29.16 -19.26
CA ARG A 237 12.75 -29.58 -20.61
C ARG A 237 12.11 -28.78 -21.75
N VAL A 238 11.20 -27.86 -21.43
CA VAL A 238 10.37 -27.11 -22.38
C VAL A 238 11.23 -26.19 -23.23
N ARG A 239 11.05 -26.16 -24.55
CA ARG A 239 11.84 -25.26 -25.42
C ARG A 239 11.54 -23.79 -25.11
N LEU A 240 12.45 -22.87 -25.45
CA LEU A 240 12.25 -21.45 -25.16
C LEU A 240 10.93 -20.91 -25.76
N THR A 241 10.61 -21.28 -27.00
CA THR A 241 9.38 -20.87 -27.70
C THR A 241 8.12 -21.40 -27.02
N GLU A 242 8.14 -22.65 -26.56
CA GLU A 242 7.05 -23.26 -25.79
C GLU A 242 6.89 -22.59 -24.41
N GLY A 243 8.00 -22.20 -23.77
CA GLY A 243 7.98 -21.46 -22.51
C GLY A 243 7.38 -20.06 -22.65
N ILE A 244 7.72 -19.34 -23.72
CA ILE A 244 7.11 -18.04 -24.09
C ILE A 244 5.59 -18.18 -24.22
N ALA A 245 5.13 -19.19 -24.96
CA ALA A 245 3.72 -19.45 -25.15
C ALA A 245 3.01 -19.84 -23.83
N SER A 246 3.64 -20.67 -23.00
CA SER A 246 3.07 -21.14 -21.72
C SER A 246 2.88 -20.01 -20.71
N VAL A 247 3.85 -19.10 -20.63
CA VAL A 247 3.80 -17.90 -19.78
C VAL A 247 2.89 -16.82 -20.38
N GLY A 248 2.58 -16.89 -21.68
CA GLY A 248 1.79 -15.88 -22.40
C GLY A 248 2.58 -14.59 -22.65
N SER A 249 3.90 -14.67 -22.79
CA SER A 249 4.77 -13.51 -22.98
C SER A 249 4.62 -12.92 -24.38
N THR A 250 4.60 -11.60 -24.48
CA THR A 250 4.57 -10.86 -25.76
C THR A 250 5.97 -10.63 -26.34
N LEU A 251 7.03 -11.04 -25.62
CA LEU A 251 8.41 -10.89 -26.05
C LEU A 251 8.82 -11.99 -27.04
N SER A 252 9.64 -11.62 -28.01
CA SER A 252 10.21 -12.57 -28.96
C SER A 252 11.29 -13.45 -28.31
N ALA A 253 11.50 -14.66 -28.85
CA ALA A 253 12.60 -15.53 -28.41
C ALA A 253 13.97 -14.84 -28.51
N ARG A 254 14.19 -14.02 -29.55
CA ARG A 254 15.43 -13.23 -29.72
C ARG A 254 15.63 -12.23 -28.58
N SER A 255 14.56 -11.55 -28.16
CA SER A 255 14.60 -10.59 -27.07
C SER A 255 14.95 -11.26 -25.74
N ILE A 256 14.38 -12.44 -25.47
CA ILE A 256 14.65 -13.18 -24.23
C ILE A 256 16.05 -13.78 -24.22
N THR A 257 16.54 -14.31 -25.34
CA THR A 257 17.93 -14.78 -25.45
C THR A 257 18.92 -13.64 -25.20
N ARG A 258 18.69 -12.45 -25.80
CA ARG A 258 19.52 -11.27 -25.57
C ARG A 258 19.48 -10.84 -24.09
N PHE A 259 18.31 -10.83 -23.47
CA PHE A 259 18.15 -10.53 -22.05
C PHE A 259 18.96 -11.50 -21.16
N LEU A 260 18.86 -12.80 -21.41
CA LEU A 260 19.63 -13.81 -20.68
C LEU A 260 21.15 -13.66 -20.89
N GLN A 261 21.58 -13.33 -22.10
CA GLN A 261 22.99 -13.04 -22.39
C GLN A 261 23.49 -11.83 -21.60
N MET A 262 22.73 -10.73 -21.61
CA MET A 262 23.06 -9.53 -20.85
C MET A 262 23.16 -9.81 -19.35
N LEU A 263 22.20 -10.53 -18.78
CA LEU A 263 22.26 -10.95 -17.37
C LEU A 263 23.50 -11.81 -17.09
N SER A 264 23.79 -12.80 -17.93
CA SER A 264 24.92 -13.71 -17.71
C SER A 264 26.30 -13.07 -17.88
N SER A 265 26.37 -11.91 -18.55
CA SER A 265 27.62 -11.13 -18.68
C SER A 265 27.96 -10.31 -17.44
N GLN A 266 27.04 -10.20 -16.46
CA GLN A 266 27.26 -9.41 -15.25
C GLN A 266 27.93 -10.25 -14.16
N SER A 267 28.69 -9.59 -13.28
CA SER A 267 29.40 -10.24 -12.17
C SER A 267 28.47 -10.83 -11.11
N ASP A 268 27.25 -10.29 -10.97
CA ASP A 268 26.21 -10.72 -10.03
C ASP A 268 25.31 -11.84 -10.58
N TRP A 269 25.57 -12.34 -11.79
CA TRP A 269 24.83 -13.46 -12.38
C TRP A 269 24.65 -14.65 -11.44
N PRO A 270 25.67 -15.08 -10.65
CA PRO A 270 25.52 -16.12 -9.63
C PRO A 270 24.38 -15.90 -8.64
N ALA A 271 24.25 -14.67 -8.14
CA ALA A 271 23.16 -14.31 -7.24
C ALA A 271 21.82 -14.30 -7.97
N THR A 272 21.79 -13.72 -9.18
CA THR A 272 20.57 -13.59 -9.99
C THR A 272 19.98 -14.93 -10.40
N TYR A 273 20.77 -15.87 -10.92
CA TYR A 273 20.22 -17.18 -11.27
C TYR A 273 19.84 -17.98 -10.03
N SER A 274 20.56 -17.83 -8.91
CA SER A 274 20.20 -18.50 -7.64
C SER A 274 18.85 -18.01 -7.14
N ALA A 275 18.56 -16.71 -7.25
CA ALA A 275 17.26 -16.13 -6.95
C ALA A 275 16.15 -16.70 -7.86
N LEU A 276 16.40 -16.83 -9.16
CA LEU A 276 15.44 -17.44 -10.09
C LEU A 276 15.19 -18.92 -9.77
N ILE A 277 16.24 -19.66 -9.39
CA ILE A 277 16.10 -21.07 -9.02
C ILE A 277 15.31 -21.21 -7.72
N GLY A 278 15.69 -20.48 -6.68
CA GLY A 278 14.99 -20.48 -5.39
C GLY A 278 13.52 -20.10 -5.52
N MET A 279 13.20 -19.11 -6.36
CA MET A 279 11.81 -18.76 -6.65
C MET A 279 11.08 -19.90 -7.36
N ALA A 280 11.68 -20.51 -8.39
CA ALA A 280 11.02 -21.59 -9.11
C ALA A 280 10.72 -22.79 -8.22
N ASP A 281 11.62 -23.09 -7.27
CA ASP A 281 11.44 -24.16 -6.31
C ASP A 281 10.39 -23.80 -5.25
N TYR A 282 10.40 -22.57 -4.73
CA TYR A 282 9.33 -22.06 -3.87
C TYR A 282 7.95 -22.20 -4.54
N LEU A 283 7.83 -21.81 -5.81
CA LEU A 283 6.60 -21.93 -6.57
C LEU A 283 6.18 -23.37 -6.84
N ILE A 284 7.05 -24.36 -6.71
CA ILE A 284 6.69 -25.78 -6.90
C ILE A 284 6.34 -26.45 -5.57
N GLU A 285 7.06 -26.10 -4.51
CA GLU A 285 6.96 -26.71 -3.18
C GLU A 285 5.82 -26.13 -2.35
N ASN A 286 5.42 -24.88 -2.61
CA ASN A 286 4.38 -24.19 -1.85
C ASN A 286 3.07 -24.12 -2.64
N ASP A 287 1.97 -23.97 -1.91
CA ASP A 287 0.68 -23.65 -2.52
C ASP A 287 0.59 -22.17 -2.85
N ILE A 288 0.10 -21.87 -4.06
CA ILE A 288 0.08 -20.52 -4.61
C ILE A 288 -1.37 -20.13 -4.86
N PRO A 289 -1.86 -19.02 -4.29
CA PRO A 289 -3.29 -18.74 -4.23
C PRO A 289 -3.89 -18.21 -5.54
N ILE A 290 -3.07 -17.92 -6.56
CA ILE A 290 -3.55 -17.43 -7.86
C ILE A 290 -3.18 -18.42 -8.97
N ASP A 291 -4.18 -18.88 -9.73
CA ASP A 291 -3.97 -19.54 -11.02
C ASP A 291 -3.85 -18.48 -12.13
N TYR A 292 -2.62 -18.09 -12.43
CA TYR A 292 -2.32 -17.13 -13.49
C TYR A 292 -2.69 -17.62 -14.88
N ALA A 293 -2.72 -18.94 -15.13
CA ALA A 293 -3.18 -19.46 -16.42
C ALA A 293 -4.69 -19.21 -16.60
N ARG A 294 -5.48 -19.34 -15.54
CA ARG A 294 -6.89 -18.95 -15.48
C ARG A 294 -7.04 -17.43 -15.64
N ARG A 295 -6.30 -16.63 -14.87
CA ARG A 295 -6.34 -15.15 -14.94
C ARG A 295 -6.10 -14.60 -16.34
N ARG A 296 -5.17 -15.19 -17.11
CA ARG A 296 -4.86 -14.78 -18.49
C ARG A 296 -6.02 -14.97 -19.48
N ARG A 297 -6.97 -15.85 -19.17
CA ARG A 297 -8.08 -16.22 -20.07
C ARG A 297 -9.42 -15.56 -19.72
N LEU A 298 -9.49 -14.77 -18.65
CA LEU A 298 -10.71 -14.07 -18.25
C LEU A 298 -11.07 -12.93 -19.21
N ASP A 299 -12.36 -12.58 -19.29
CA ASP A 299 -12.83 -11.44 -20.07
C ASP A 299 -12.82 -10.14 -19.24
N TYR A 300 -11.86 -9.27 -19.55
CA TYR A 300 -11.65 -8.00 -18.86
C TYR A 300 -12.43 -6.82 -19.45
N ARG A 301 -13.29 -7.02 -20.47
CA ARG A 301 -14.05 -5.91 -21.09
C ARG A 301 -14.99 -5.19 -20.11
N ARG A 302 -15.41 -5.87 -19.05
CA ARG A 302 -16.28 -5.34 -17.98
C ARG A 302 -15.52 -4.93 -16.71
N LEU A 303 -14.18 -4.98 -16.72
CA LEU A 303 -13.37 -4.50 -15.59
C LEU A 303 -13.52 -2.97 -15.47
N LEU A 304 -14.05 -2.49 -14.34
CA LEU A 304 -14.20 -1.07 -14.00
C LEU A 304 -14.88 -0.21 -15.09
N SER A 305 -16.21 -0.16 -15.08
CA SER A 305 -16.97 0.73 -15.99
C SER A 305 -16.77 2.22 -15.68
N ASP A 306 -17.10 3.09 -16.65
CA ASP A 306 -17.06 4.55 -16.44
C ASP A 306 -18.02 5.04 -15.34
N ALA A 307 -19.14 4.34 -15.16
CA ALA A 307 -20.08 4.62 -14.09
C ALA A 307 -19.47 4.32 -12.72
N GLN A 308 -18.86 3.13 -12.58
CA GLN A 308 -18.14 2.74 -11.37
C GLN A 308 -16.98 3.69 -11.09
N TRP A 309 -16.18 4.09 -12.09
CA TRP A 309 -15.11 5.07 -11.87
C TRP A 309 -15.63 6.41 -11.34
N ARG A 310 -16.73 6.94 -11.90
CA ARG A 310 -17.35 8.18 -11.41
C ARG A 310 -17.84 8.05 -9.96
N GLU A 311 -18.43 6.92 -9.62
CA GLU A 311 -18.86 6.60 -8.26
C GLU A 311 -17.64 6.54 -7.31
N ILE A 312 -16.61 5.76 -7.64
CA ILE A 312 -15.37 5.66 -6.87
C ILE A 312 -14.72 7.03 -6.66
N CYS A 313 -14.64 7.87 -7.70
CA CYS A 313 -14.12 9.23 -7.57
C CYS A 313 -14.94 10.05 -6.57
N SER A 314 -16.27 9.96 -6.63
CA SER A 314 -17.16 10.66 -5.71
C SER A 314 -17.02 10.16 -4.27
N GLU A 315 -16.84 8.85 -4.07
CA GLU A 315 -16.73 8.23 -2.76
C GLU A 315 -15.37 8.52 -2.11
N THR A 316 -14.31 8.40 -2.89
CA THR A 316 -12.96 8.61 -2.39
C THR A 316 -12.61 10.09 -2.35
N GLY A 317 -13.39 10.98 -2.97
CA GLY A 317 -13.04 12.40 -3.15
C GLY A 317 -11.87 12.62 -4.13
N THR A 318 -11.63 11.62 -4.98
CA THR A 318 -10.57 11.64 -5.99
C THR A 318 -10.99 12.55 -7.13
N ARG A 319 -10.08 13.43 -7.57
CA ARG A 319 -10.36 14.35 -8.70
C ARG A 319 -10.43 13.57 -10.02
N GLY A 320 -10.81 14.21 -11.13
CA GLY A 320 -10.68 13.60 -12.46
C GLY A 320 -11.57 12.37 -12.73
N SER A 321 -12.89 12.54 -12.61
CA SER A 321 -13.90 11.52 -12.99
C SER A 321 -14.09 11.35 -14.51
N SER A 322 -13.10 11.74 -15.31
CA SER A 322 -13.18 11.72 -16.78
C SER A 322 -12.99 10.30 -17.33
N ALA A 323 -13.59 10.02 -18.50
CA ALA A 323 -13.45 8.73 -19.17
C ALA A 323 -11.99 8.40 -19.55
N SER A 324 -11.18 9.41 -19.84
CA SER A 324 -9.73 9.22 -20.09
C SER A 324 -9.01 8.69 -18.85
N ARG A 325 -9.30 9.23 -17.67
CA ARG A 325 -8.71 8.74 -16.41
C ARG A 325 -9.24 7.36 -16.03
N ALA A 326 -10.52 7.10 -16.25
CA ALA A 326 -11.13 5.78 -16.06
C ALA A 326 -10.40 4.71 -16.90
N ARG A 327 -10.00 5.05 -18.13
CA ARG A 327 -9.23 4.16 -19.01
C ARG A 327 -7.84 3.84 -18.46
N ILE A 328 -7.14 4.83 -17.91
CA ILE A 328 -5.83 4.63 -17.26
C ILE A 328 -5.99 3.70 -16.05
N ALA A 329 -6.97 3.98 -15.18
CA ALA A 329 -7.28 3.14 -14.01
C ALA A 329 -7.63 1.70 -14.39
N ARG A 330 -8.40 1.51 -15.47
CA ARG A 330 -8.70 0.19 -16.05
C ARG A 330 -7.46 -0.56 -16.50
N CYS A 331 -6.54 0.11 -17.20
CA CYS A 331 -5.29 -0.52 -17.67
C CYS A 331 -4.37 -0.88 -16.50
N PHE A 332 -4.29 -0.01 -15.49
CA PHE A 332 -3.57 -0.29 -14.25
C PHE A 332 -4.15 -1.53 -13.55
N LEU A 333 -5.47 -1.56 -13.30
CA LEU A 333 -6.13 -2.72 -12.68
C LEU A 333 -6.01 -3.99 -13.51
N PHE A 334 -6.11 -3.88 -14.84
CA PHE A 334 -5.93 -5.03 -15.73
C PHE A 334 -4.57 -5.69 -15.49
N GLU A 335 -3.49 -4.92 -15.45
CA GLU A 335 -2.14 -5.46 -15.21
C GLU A 335 -2.02 -6.11 -13.83
N GLN A 336 -2.59 -5.49 -12.80
CA GLN A 336 -2.58 -6.02 -11.43
C GLN A 336 -3.35 -7.33 -11.28
N VAL A 337 -4.55 -7.42 -11.88
CA VAL A 337 -5.47 -8.57 -11.72
C VAL A 337 -5.05 -9.74 -12.61
N SER A 338 -4.62 -9.47 -13.84
CA SER A 338 -4.34 -10.51 -14.84
C SER A 338 -2.91 -11.04 -14.79
N GLY A 339 -1.96 -10.24 -14.31
CA GLY A 339 -0.53 -10.49 -14.47
C GLY A 339 -0.01 -10.31 -15.91
N LEU A 340 -0.85 -9.84 -16.84
CA LEU A 340 -0.49 -9.48 -18.22
C LEU A 340 -0.02 -8.02 -18.28
N PRO A 341 0.79 -7.63 -19.28
CA PRO A 341 1.10 -6.22 -19.48
C PRO A 341 -0.16 -5.41 -19.81
N ALA A 342 -0.26 -4.18 -19.31
CA ALA A 342 -1.36 -3.28 -19.61
C ALA A 342 -1.69 -3.17 -21.12
N SER A 343 -0.67 -3.32 -21.98
CA SER A 343 -0.80 -3.29 -23.45
C SER A 343 -1.61 -4.45 -24.05
N ALA A 344 -1.82 -5.54 -23.31
CA ALA A 344 -2.69 -6.64 -23.73
C ALA A 344 -4.17 -6.40 -23.35
N GLY A 345 -4.46 -5.33 -22.60
CA GLY A 345 -5.80 -5.04 -22.12
C GLY A 345 -6.71 -4.41 -23.19
N PRO A 346 -8.03 -4.62 -23.10
CA PRO A 346 -8.99 -4.14 -24.10
C PRO A 346 -9.14 -2.60 -24.12
N SER A 347 -8.72 -1.92 -23.07
CA SER A 347 -8.84 -0.47 -22.90
C SER A 347 -7.55 0.28 -23.24
N TYR A 348 -6.50 -0.40 -23.70
CA TYR A 348 -5.19 0.21 -23.89
C TYR A 348 -5.09 1.00 -25.20
N LEU A 349 -4.42 2.15 -25.16
CA LEU A 349 -4.07 2.95 -26.33
C LEU A 349 -2.56 2.86 -26.55
N ASP A 350 -2.14 2.52 -27.77
CA ASP A 350 -0.71 2.36 -28.07
C ASP A 350 -0.02 3.69 -28.37
N GLU A 351 0.00 4.56 -27.36
CA GLU A 351 0.63 5.87 -27.40
C GLU A 351 1.69 5.99 -26.29
N ALA A 352 2.83 6.60 -26.60
CA ALA A 352 3.93 6.73 -25.65
C ALA A 352 3.52 7.50 -24.38
N ALA A 353 2.77 8.59 -24.52
CA ALA A 353 2.26 9.37 -23.39
C ALA A 353 1.29 8.56 -22.52
N PHE A 354 0.39 7.79 -23.14
CA PHE A 354 -0.55 6.93 -22.43
C PHE A 354 0.16 5.83 -21.64
N ARG A 355 1.23 5.23 -22.19
CA ARG A 355 2.06 4.25 -21.48
C ARG A 355 2.64 4.81 -20.18
N THR A 356 3.16 6.03 -20.24
CA THR A 356 3.71 6.73 -19.06
C THR A 356 2.62 7.01 -18.05
N GLN A 357 1.45 7.48 -18.47
CA GLN A 357 0.31 7.73 -17.58
C GLN A 357 -0.17 6.48 -16.84
N VAL A 358 -0.16 5.30 -17.48
CA VAL A 358 -0.49 4.03 -16.82
C VAL A 358 0.60 3.63 -15.82
N ALA A 359 1.88 3.80 -16.17
CA ALA A 359 2.98 3.48 -15.26
C ALA A 359 3.05 4.42 -14.04
N ASP A 360 2.69 5.69 -14.23
CA ASP A 360 2.71 6.73 -13.19
C ASP A 360 1.41 6.76 -12.36
N PHE A 361 0.43 5.92 -12.70
CA PHE A 361 -0.87 5.89 -12.01
C PHE A 361 -0.74 5.60 -10.51
N GLY A 362 0.31 4.89 -10.09
CA GLY A 362 0.62 4.68 -8.66
C GLY A 362 0.76 5.99 -7.88
N GLY A 363 1.36 7.03 -8.46
CA GLY A 363 1.47 8.36 -7.83
C GLY A 363 0.15 9.13 -7.74
N TYR A 364 -0.89 8.65 -8.43
CA TYR A 364 -2.24 9.20 -8.35
C TYR A 364 -3.10 8.53 -7.26
N LEU A 365 -2.67 7.37 -6.77
CA LEU A 365 -3.41 6.61 -5.78
C LEU A 365 -3.39 7.32 -4.42
N THR A 366 -4.46 7.08 -3.65
CA THR A 366 -4.50 7.32 -2.21
C THR A 366 -4.89 6.01 -1.53
N PRO A 367 -4.65 5.83 -0.22
CA PRO A 367 -5.02 4.61 0.48
C PRO A 367 -6.50 4.23 0.27
N GLU A 368 -7.41 5.21 0.32
CA GLU A 368 -8.85 4.98 0.11
C GLU A 368 -9.16 4.62 -1.34
N LEU A 369 -8.50 5.26 -2.31
CA LEU A 369 -8.70 4.94 -3.72
C LEU A 369 -8.23 3.52 -4.02
N LEU A 370 -7.08 3.12 -3.51
CA LEU A 370 -6.56 1.77 -3.71
C LEU A 370 -7.50 0.73 -3.09
N ALA A 371 -7.95 0.92 -1.85
CA ALA A 371 -8.87 0.00 -1.18
C ALA A 371 -10.17 -0.21 -1.96
N VAL A 372 -10.79 0.86 -2.47
CA VAL A 372 -12.02 0.76 -3.27
C VAL A 372 -11.76 0.11 -4.64
N LEU A 373 -10.62 0.37 -5.26
CA LEU A 373 -10.26 -0.28 -6.53
C LEU A 373 -9.98 -1.78 -6.33
N GLU A 374 -9.36 -2.18 -5.22
CA GLU A 374 -9.17 -3.59 -4.85
C GLU A 374 -10.51 -4.28 -4.60
N ALA A 375 -11.43 -3.66 -3.87
CA ALA A 375 -12.79 -4.19 -3.70
C ALA A 375 -13.51 -4.36 -5.05
N CYS A 376 -13.40 -3.36 -5.95
CA CYS A 376 -13.97 -3.45 -7.30
C CYS A 376 -13.36 -4.60 -8.11
N ALA A 377 -12.05 -4.83 -7.99
CA ALA A 377 -11.37 -5.93 -8.64
C ALA A 377 -11.77 -7.30 -8.06
N ALA A 378 -11.93 -7.40 -6.74
CA ALA A 378 -12.42 -8.59 -6.07
C ALA A 378 -13.87 -8.94 -6.50
N GLU A 379 -14.75 -7.95 -6.57
CA GLU A 379 -16.11 -8.14 -7.10
C GLU A 379 -16.11 -8.58 -8.57
N PHE A 380 -15.22 -8.03 -9.38
CA PHE A 380 -15.07 -8.45 -10.78
C PHE A 380 -14.66 -9.92 -10.86
N LEU A 381 -13.69 -10.36 -10.05
CA LEU A 381 -13.26 -11.76 -10.00
C LEU A 381 -14.40 -12.68 -9.53
N ALA A 382 -15.14 -12.28 -8.48
CA ALA A 382 -16.28 -13.04 -7.97
C ALA A 382 -17.37 -13.21 -9.05
N LYS A 383 -17.67 -12.16 -9.83
CA LYS A 383 -18.61 -12.23 -10.97
C LYS A 383 -18.14 -13.18 -12.08
N GLN A 384 -16.83 -13.43 -12.17
CA GLN A 384 -16.21 -14.40 -13.08
C GLN A 384 -16.00 -15.78 -12.43
N ARG A 385 -16.63 -16.04 -11.27
CA ARG A 385 -16.53 -17.29 -10.49
C ARG A 385 -15.12 -17.59 -9.95
N VAL A 386 -14.35 -16.54 -9.65
CA VAL A 386 -13.07 -16.62 -8.94
C VAL A 386 -13.25 -15.96 -7.58
N THR A 387 -13.48 -16.77 -6.54
CA THR A 387 -13.82 -16.30 -5.18
C THR A 387 -12.78 -16.65 -4.14
N ASP A 388 -11.91 -17.62 -4.46
CA ASP A 388 -10.89 -18.21 -3.59
C ASP A 388 -9.50 -17.59 -3.77
N GLU A 389 -9.33 -16.68 -4.74
CA GLU A 389 -8.05 -16.04 -5.04
C GLU A 389 -8.02 -14.58 -4.58
N PRO A 390 -6.91 -14.09 -4.01
CA PRO A 390 -6.72 -12.67 -3.77
C PRO A 390 -6.59 -11.90 -5.09
N VAL A 391 -6.85 -10.59 -5.07
CA VAL A 391 -6.73 -9.73 -6.27
C VAL A 391 -5.30 -9.76 -6.81
N ARG A 392 -4.32 -9.66 -5.89
CA ARG A 392 -2.88 -9.65 -6.14
C ARG A 392 -2.21 -10.61 -5.16
N TRP A 393 -1.10 -11.20 -5.59
CA TRP A 393 -0.24 -12.01 -4.75
C TRP A 393 1.18 -11.93 -5.31
N GLU A 394 2.18 -12.00 -4.42
CA GLU A 394 3.58 -12.16 -4.78
C GLU A 394 4.31 -13.09 -3.78
N PRO A 395 5.38 -13.80 -4.21
CA PRO A 395 6.16 -14.64 -3.31
C PRO A 395 6.86 -13.81 -2.23
N PRO A 396 7.05 -14.36 -1.02
CA PRO A 396 7.68 -13.66 0.08
C PRO A 396 9.15 -13.32 -0.24
N ALA A 397 9.58 -12.15 0.22
CA ALA A 397 10.94 -11.66 0.02
C ALA A 397 12.02 -12.51 0.73
N THR A 398 11.61 -13.38 1.68
CA THR A 398 12.49 -14.30 2.40
C THR A 398 13.28 -15.23 1.47
N VAL A 399 12.72 -15.58 0.31
CA VAL A 399 13.40 -16.39 -0.70
C VAL A 399 14.60 -15.66 -1.33
N LEU A 400 14.59 -14.32 -1.30
CA LEU A 400 15.70 -13.49 -1.77
C LEU A 400 16.68 -13.08 -0.67
N GLN A 401 16.36 -13.33 0.60
CA GLN A 401 17.18 -12.86 1.71
C GLN A 401 18.59 -13.47 1.61
N ARG A 402 19.59 -12.61 1.87
CA ARG A 402 21.03 -12.93 1.84
C ARG A 402 21.65 -13.12 0.45
N LEU A 403 20.90 -12.92 -0.64
CA LEU A 403 21.49 -12.89 -1.99
C LEU A 403 21.97 -11.46 -2.33
N PRO A 404 23.22 -11.28 -2.80
CA PRO A 404 23.73 -9.97 -3.20
C PRO A 404 23.23 -9.60 -4.61
N LEU A 405 21.93 -9.31 -4.72
CA LEU A 405 21.29 -8.94 -5.98
C LEU A 405 21.59 -7.48 -6.36
N PRO A 406 21.69 -7.16 -7.66
CA PRO A 406 22.16 -5.86 -8.14
C PRO A 406 21.14 -4.73 -7.98
N GLY A 407 19.85 -5.06 -7.88
CA GLY A 407 18.77 -4.10 -7.76
C GLY A 407 18.43 -3.73 -6.31
N VAL A 408 17.69 -2.64 -6.12
CA VAL A 408 17.33 -2.11 -4.80
C VAL A 408 16.30 -3.00 -4.11
N ASP A 409 16.44 -3.17 -2.79
CA ASP A 409 15.41 -3.82 -1.97
C ASP A 409 14.31 -2.80 -1.70
N ALA A 410 13.10 -3.05 -2.20
CA ALA A 410 12.00 -2.11 -1.98
C ALA A 410 11.64 -2.00 -0.49
N ASP A 411 11.85 -3.07 0.29
CA ASP A 411 11.55 -3.10 1.72
C ASP A 411 12.58 -2.32 2.56
N SER A 412 13.74 -1.97 1.99
CA SER A 412 14.74 -1.16 2.70
C SER A 412 14.50 0.35 2.58
N ILE A 413 13.51 0.77 1.79
CA ILE A 413 13.18 2.19 1.61
C ILE A 413 12.19 2.61 2.69
N ASP A 414 12.53 3.68 3.41
CA ASP A 414 11.62 4.29 4.38
C ASP A 414 10.41 4.92 3.66
N LEU A 415 9.22 4.41 3.98
CA LEU A 415 7.97 4.85 3.38
C LEU A 415 7.59 6.27 3.81
N ASP A 416 7.86 6.65 5.06
CA ASP A 416 7.55 7.99 5.57
C ASP A 416 8.42 9.04 4.87
N TYR A 417 9.71 8.72 4.71
CA TYR A 417 10.63 9.56 3.95
C TYR A 417 10.23 9.64 2.46
N LEU A 418 9.84 8.52 1.84
CA LEU A 418 9.35 8.51 0.46
C LEU A 418 8.10 9.39 0.29
N HIS A 419 7.13 9.29 1.20
CA HIS A 419 5.93 10.13 1.14
C HIS A 419 6.29 11.61 1.35
N HIS A 420 7.17 11.94 2.29
CA HIS A 420 7.64 13.30 2.52
C HIS A 420 8.22 13.94 1.25
N GLU A 421 9.20 13.26 0.63
CA GLU A 421 9.85 13.72 -0.61
C GLU A 421 8.85 13.81 -1.78
N PHE A 422 7.89 12.89 -1.85
CA PHE A 422 6.83 12.92 -2.86
C PHE A 422 5.96 14.17 -2.74
N HIS A 423 5.59 14.58 -1.53
CA HIS A 423 4.83 15.81 -1.28
C HIS A 423 5.69 17.06 -1.52
N GLN A 424 6.93 17.07 -1.03
CA GLN A 424 7.85 18.19 -1.21
C GLN A 424 8.09 18.52 -2.69
N HIS A 425 8.16 17.50 -3.54
CA HIS A 425 8.32 17.66 -5.00
C HIS A 425 7.01 17.79 -5.78
N GLY A 426 5.88 18.07 -5.11
CA GLY A 426 4.60 18.31 -5.77
C GLY A 426 4.09 17.11 -6.57
N HIS A 427 4.32 15.90 -6.07
CA HIS A 427 3.92 14.62 -6.67
C HIS A 427 4.66 14.23 -7.96
N LEU A 428 5.85 14.78 -8.20
CA LEU A 428 6.69 14.43 -9.36
C LEU A 428 7.56 13.19 -9.09
N LEU A 429 7.13 12.04 -9.60
CA LEU A 429 7.80 10.74 -9.39
C LEU A 429 9.30 10.74 -9.74
N GLY A 430 9.68 11.41 -10.84
CA GLY A 430 11.08 11.49 -11.27
C GLY A 430 11.96 12.28 -10.31
N ALA A 431 11.45 13.38 -9.74
CA ALA A 431 12.17 14.19 -8.76
C ALA A 431 12.32 13.43 -7.43
N THR A 432 11.25 12.77 -6.97
CA THR A 432 11.29 11.90 -5.79
C THR A 432 12.30 10.77 -5.95
N ALA A 433 12.35 10.12 -7.12
CA ALA A 433 13.31 9.06 -7.39
C ALA A 433 14.77 9.57 -7.35
N ALA A 434 15.02 10.77 -7.90
CA ALA A 434 16.33 11.40 -7.87
C ALA A 434 16.77 11.76 -6.44
N SER A 435 15.86 12.30 -5.62
CA SER A 435 16.13 12.64 -4.21
C SER A 435 16.47 11.39 -3.37
N LEU A 436 15.73 10.29 -3.60
CA LEU A 436 15.96 9.01 -2.94
C LEU A 436 17.18 8.24 -3.49
N GLY A 437 17.79 8.68 -4.58
CA GLY A 437 18.91 7.97 -5.23
C GLY A 437 18.52 6.61 -5.84
N VAL A 438 17.23 6.41 -6.19
CA VAL A 438 16.71 5.15 -6.73
C VAL A 438 16.16 5.32 -8.15
N LYS A 439 15.91 4.21 -8.85
CA LYS A 439 15.27 4.24 -10.17
C LYS A 439 13.79 4.60 -10.05
N LEU A 440 13.26 5.29 -11.06
CA LEU A 440 11.84 5.68 -11.16
C LEU A 440 10.86 4.52 -10.93
N ASP A 441 11.19 3.32 -11.41
CA ASP A 441 10.31 2.16 -11.27
C ASP A 441 10.20 1.65 -9.81
N VAL A 442 11.16 1.98 -8.94
CA VAL A 442 11.08 1.70 -7.49
C VAL A 442 10.00 2.57 -6.86
N VAL A 443 10.02 3.88 -7.13
CA VAL A 443 9.00 4.83 -6.63
C VAL A 443 7.62 4.49 -7.18
N ARG A 444 7.50 4.15 -8.47
CA ARG A 444 6.24 3.69 -9.07
C ARG A 444 5.68 2.47 -8.37
N TYR A 445 6.52 1.47 -8.07
CA TYR A 445 6.11 0.27 -7.34
C TYR A 445 5.65 0.62 -5.92
N LEU A 446 6.48 1.36 -5.17
CA LEU A 446 6.19 1.69 -3.78
C LEU A 446 4.89 2.48 -3.65
N LEU A 447 4.63 3.48 -4.51
CA LEU A 447 3.36 4.22 -4.48
C LEU A 447 2.16 3.42 -5.01
N ALA A 448 2.38 2.38 -5.82
CA ALA A 448 1.32 1.48 -6.26
C ALA A 448 0.90 0.46 -5.18
N VAL A 449 1.77 0.18 -4.20
CA VAL A 449 1.50 -0.73 -3.07
C VAL A 449 1.16 0.05 -1.80
N HIS A 450 1.86 1.15 -1.55
CA HIS A 450 1.73 2.04 -0.40
C HIS A 450 1.50 3.49 -0.87
N PRO A 451 0.29 3.81 -1.40
CA PRO A 451 -0.01 5.15 -1.86
C PRO A 451 0.17 6.20 -0.78
N ALA A 452 0.70 7.36 -1.16
CA ALA A 452 0.83 8.48 -0.24
C ALA A 452 -0.56 8.93 0.27
N PRO A 453 -0.73 9.15 1.59
CA PRO A 453 -1.91 9.78 2.13
C PRO A 453 -2.15 11.14 1.47
N ARG A 454 -3.39 11.63 1.46
CA ARG A 454 -3.63 13.00 1.00
C ARG A 454 -2.99 13.97 1.98
N ASP A 455 -2.38 15.03 1.44
CA ASP A 455 -2.02 16.19 2.24
C ASP A 455 -3.25 16.65 3.02
N GLY A 456 -3.16 16.56 4.34
CA GLY A 456 -4.17 17.00 5.27
C GLY A 456 -4.32 18.51 5.20
N TYR A 457 -4.95 19.03 4.15
CA TYR A 457 -5.39 20.42 4.12
C TYR A 457 -6.56 20.57 5.11
N VAL A 458 -6.22 20.89 6.36
CA VAL A 458 -7.13 21.48 7.33
C VAL A 458 -7.52 22.85 6.80
N ARG A 459 -8.54 22.90 5.93
CA ARG A 459 -9.12 24.18 5.52
C ARG A 459 -10.05 24.63 6.64
N ALA A 460 -9.65 25.68 7.37
CA ALA A 460 -10.44 26.31 8.43
C ALA A 460 -10.85 25.34 9.58
N GLY A 461 -9.88 24.61 10.14
CA GLY A 461 -10.08 23.84 11.39
C GLY A 461 -10.95 22.59 11.26
N LYS A 462 -11.27 22.11 10.05
CA LYS A 462 -12.02 20.87 9.83
C LYS A 462 -11.22 19.92 8.93
N MET A 463 -11.02 18.67 9.37
CA MET A 463 -10.49 17.62 8.51
C MET A 463 -11.43 17.40 7.32
N ALA A 464 -10.88 17.44 6.10
CA ALA A 464 -11.62 17.08 4.90
C ALA A 464 -11.64 15.54 4.79
N TYR A 465 -12.71 14.91 5.25
CA TYR A 465 -12.91 13.47 5.12
C TYR A 465 -13.36 13.08 3.71
N SER A 466 -12.84 11.97 3.18
CA SER A 466 -13.44 11.30 2.02
C SER A 466 -14.79 10.67 2.43
N MET A 467 -15.71 10.48 1.48
CA MET A 467 -16.98 9.79 1.76
C MET A 467 -16.74 8.33 2.14
N HIS A 468 -15.70 7.70 1.60
CA HIS A 468 -15.25 6.37 1.99
C HIS A 468 -14.84 6.30 3.47
N ALA A 469 -13.97 7.21 3.93
CA ALA A 469 -13.59 7.28 5.35
C ALA A 469 -14.80 7.58 6.26
N ALA A 470 -15.72 8.43 5.80
CA ALA A 470 -16.93 8.73 6.55
C ALA A 470 -17.90 7.53 6.64
N LYS A 471 -18.04 6.73 5.58
CA LYS A 471 -18.81 5.47 5.58
C LYS A 471 -18.16 4.40 6.49
N ALA A 472 -16.83 4.33 6.52
CA ALA A 472 -16.12 3.41 7.41
C ALA A 472 -16.31 3.76 8.89
N ALA A 473 -16.28 5.05 9.22
CA ALA A 473 -16.51 5.55 10.58
C ALA A 473 -17.99 5.51 11.01
N LEU A 474 -18.91 5.47 10.05
CA LEU A 474 -20.36 5.40 10.29
C LEU A 474 -20.99 4.24 9.50
N PRO A 475 -20.72 2.97 9.87
CA PRO A 475 -21.25 1.81 9.17
C PRO A 475 -22.78 1.77 9.14
N HIS A 476 -23.34 1.03 8.20
CA HIS A 476 -24.79 0.84 8.01
C HIS A 476 -25.54 0.57 9.32
N GLU A 477 -25.13 -0.48 10.05
CA GLU A 477 -25.76 -0.91 11.30
C GLU A 477 -25.71 0.16 12.39
N LEU A 478 -24.57 0.85 12.52
CA LEU A 478 -24.39 1.91 13.51
C LEU A 478 -25.29 3.10 13.20
N LEU A 479 -25.39 3.49 11.92
CA LEU A 479 -26.25 4.59 11.51
C LEU A 479 -27.74 4.26 11.72
N ILE A 480 -28.17 3.04 11.40
CA ILE A 480 -29.53 2.57 11.68
C ILE A 480 -29.81 2.55 13.18
N ASP A 481 -28.90 2.01 13.99
CA ASP A 481 -29.08 1.97 15.44
C ASP A 481 -29.20 3.37 16.03
N MET A 482 -28.32 4.30 15.66
CA MET A 482 -28.38 5.69 16.12
C MET A 482 -29.65 6.41 15.63
N TYR A 483 -30.00 6.25 14.36
CA TYR A 483 -31.05 7.03 13.71
C TYR A 483 -32.47 6.47 13.96
N GLU A 484 -32.65 5.17 13.78
CA GLU A 484 -33.94 4.49 13.90
C GLU A 484 -34.22 3.98 15.31
N ARG A 485 -33.27 3.27 15.93
CA ARG A 485 -33.49 2.65 17.26
C ARG A 485 -33.36 3.65 18.41
N GLN A 486 -32.29 4.44 18.42
CA GLN A 486 -32.05 5.48 19.43
C GLN A 486 -32.81 6.79 19.12
N GLY A 487 -33.41 6.89 17.92
CA GLY A 487 -34.21 8.05 17.51
C GLY A 487 -33.41 9.32 17.23
N ALA A 488 -32.08 9.29 17.25
CA ALA A 488 -31.23 10.47 17.13
C ALA A 488 -31.42 11.18 15.79
N SER A 489 -31.47 12.51 15.83
CA SER A 489 -31.52 13.37 14.66
C SER A 489 -30.17 13.41 13.93
N LEU A 490 -30.18 13.77 12.64
CA LEU A 490 -28.93 13.95 11.88
C LEU A 490 -27.99 15.01 12.50
N ALA A 491 -28.51 15.95 13.30
CA ALA A 491 -27.71 16.95 14.00
C ALA A 491 -27.02 16.36 15.24
N GLU A 492 -27.68 15.48 15.98
CA GLU A 492 -27.09 14.76 17.12
C GLU A 492 -26.06 13.73 16.64
N ILE A 493 -26.33 13.06 15.51
CA ILE A 493 -25.34 12.16 14.90
C ILE A 493 -24.13 12.96 14.39
N SER A 494 -24.36 14.13 13.80
CA SER A 494 -23.28 15.04 13.37
C SER A 494 -22.38 15.48 14.53
N THR A 495 -22.95 15.82 15.68
CA THR A 495 -22.18 16.23 16.87
C THR A 495 -21.44 15.06 17.50
N ARG A 496 -22.04 13.88 17.57
CA ARG A 496 -21.41 12.66 18.12
C ARG A 496 -20.25 12.14 17.26
N THR A 497 -20.33 12.34 15.94
CA THR A 497 -19.37 11.73 14.98
C THR A 497 -18.36 12.72 14.42
N GLY A 498 -18.55 14.02 14.63
CA GLY A 498 -17.71 15.08 14.05
C GLY A 498 -17.96 15.32 12.55
N PHE A 499 -18.77 14.51 11.87
CA PHE A 499 -19.13 14.72 10.47
C PHE A 499 -20.18 15.80 10.32
N SER A 500 -20.12 16.58 9.24
CA SER A 500 -21.17 17.56 8.96
C SER A 500 -22.52 16.88 8.72
N ARG A 501 -23.63 17.54 9.09
CA ARG A 501 -25.00 17.07 8.81
C ARG A 501 -25.21 16.68 7.34
N GLN A 502 -24.58 17.39 6.40
CA GLN A 502 -24.69 17.08 4.97
C GLN A 502 -24.01 15.77 4.60
N VAL A 503 -22.88 15.44 5.23
CA VAL A 503 -22.18 14.16 5.06
C VAL A 503 -23.02 13.03 5.65
N VAL A 504 -23.51 13.15 6.88
CA VAL A 504 -24.39 12.14 7.50
C VAL A 504 -25.65 11.91 6.66
N ALA A 505 -26.29 12.98 6.17
CA ALA A 505 -27.46 12.88 5.28
C ALA A 505 -27.16 12.21 3.93
N ARG A 506 -25.91 12.34 3.44
CA ARG A 506 -25.47 11.69 2.21
C ARG A 506 -25.18 10.21 2.45
N ILE A 507 -24.56 9.86 3.57
CA ILE A 507 -24.34 8.47 4.00
C ILE A 507 -25.69 7.75 4.17
N ALA A 508 -26.63 8.35 4.91
CA ALA A 508 -27.98 7.81 5.11
C ALA A 508 -28.67 7.49 3.77
N ARG A 509 -28.63 8.43 2.80
CA ARG A 509 -29.17 8.19 1.46
C ARG A 509 -28.44 7.08 0.71
N SER A 510 -27.11 6.99 0.82
CA SER A 510 -26.34 5.92 0.18
C SER A 510 -26.64 4.53 0.74
N TYR A 511 -27.12 4.47 1.99
CA TYR A 511 -27.58 3.26 2.67
C TYR A 511 -29.08 2.99 2.47
N GLY A 512 -29.79 3.82 1.69
CA GLY A 512 -31.24 3.69 1.50
C GLY A 512 -32.07 4.08 2.72
N ILE A 513 -31.47 4.70 3.75
CA ILE A 513 -32.18 5.17 4.95
C ILE A 513 -32.99 6.42 4.59
N THR A 514 -34.29 6.36 4.84
CA THR A 514 -35.20 7.49 4.56
C THR A 514 -34.97 8.63 5.56
N VAL A 515 -34.49 9.77 5.05
CA VAL A 515 -34.25 10.95 5.90
C VAL A 515 -35.59 11.59 6.25
N ARG A 516 -35.87 11.76 7.55
CA ARG A 516 -37.08 12.35 8.12
C ARG A 516 -37.22 13.77 7.56
N ALA A 517 -38.41 14.10 7.09
CA ALA A 517 -38.70 15.43 6.57
C ALA A 517 -38.38 16.50 7.64
N PRO A 518 -37.78 17.64 7.25
CA PRO A 518 -37.47 18.70 8.20
C PRO A 518 -38.78 19.34 8.71
N GLY A 519 -39.29 18.85 9.84
CA GLY A 519 -40.40 19.43 10.56
C GLY A 519 -40.01 19.67 12.01
N ARG A 520 -39.88 20.94 12.42
CA ARG A 520 -40.03 21.26 13.85
C ARG A 520 -41.48 20.92 14.20
N ARG A 521 -41.71 19.93 15.06
CA ARG A 521 -43.03 19.74 15.68
C ARG A 521 -43.35 21.03 16.44
N ALA A 522 -44.41 21.74 16.04
CA ALA A 522 -44.99 22.76 16.90
C ALA A 522 -45.45 22.05 18.18
N ARG A 523 -45.13 22.59 19.36
CA ARG A 523 -45.56 22.01 20.65
C ARG A 523 -47.07 22.21 20.86
N GLN A 524 -47.68 23.12 20.11
CA GLN A 524 -49.08 23.52 20.26
C GLN A 524 -49.66 23.83 18.87
N THR A 525 -50.88 23.38 18.62
CA THR A 525 -51.63 23.71 17.40
C THR A 525 -52.15 25.13 17.55
N VAL A 526 -51.58 26.07 16.79
CA VAL A 526 -52.04 27.47 16.75
C VAL A 526 -53.19 27.53 15.74
N ASP A 527 -54.43 27.59 16.22
CA ASP A 527 -55.59 27.88 15.37
C ASP A 527 -55.95 29.38 15.40
N GLU A 528 -56.81 29.79 14.47
CA GLU A 528 -57.23 31.19 14.29
C GLU A 528 -57.93 31.74 15.54
N THR A 529 -58.81 30.95 16.14
CA THR A 529 -59.59 31.32 17.31
C THR A 529 -58.71 31.54 18.54
N TRP A 530 -57.74 30.66 18.77
CA TRP A 530 -56.80 30.75 19.87
C TRP A 530 -55.86 31.94 19.70
N LEU A 531 -55.33 32.16 18.49
CA LEU A 531 -54.41 33.27 18.27
C LEU A 531 -55.13 34.61 18.37
N TYR A 532 -56.36 34.72 17.88
CA TYR A 532 -57.19 35.90 18.04
C TYR A 532 -57.52 36.14 19.52
N ASP A 533 -57.97 35.11 20.23
CA ASP A 533 -58.30 35.21 21.65
C ASP A 533 -57.09 35.62 22.50
N GLN A 534 -55.95 34.96 22.32
CA GLN A 534 -54.77 35.24 23.12
C GLN A 534 -54.10 36.58 22.79
N TYR A 535 -54.08 36.99 21.52
CA TYR A 535 -53.40 38.22 21.08
C TYR A 535 -54.31 39.47 21.12
N VAL A 536 -55.59 39.32 20.77
CA VAL A 536 -56.57 40.42 20.69
C VAL A 536 -57.39 40.53 21.98
N THR A 537 -57.99 39.43 22.45
CA THR A 537 -58.84 39.44 23.67
C THR A 537 -58.01 39.56 24.94
N HIS A 538 -57.03 38.67 25.15
CA HIS A 538 -56.14 38.65 26.32
C HIS A 538 -54.94 39.58 26.20
N GLN A 539 -54.82 40.28 25.07
CA GLN A 539 -53.81 41.29 24.79
C GLN A 539 -52.33 40.88 24.94
N ARG A 540 -52.00 39.59 24.92
CA ARG A 540 -50.63 39.06 25.07
C ARG A 540 -49.74 39.39 23.87
N THR A 541 -48.42 39.36 24.03
CA THR A 541 -47.50 39.75 22.95
C THR A 541 -47.12 38.56 22.05
N LEU A 542 -46.86 38.81 20.76
CA LEU A 542 -46.41 37.75 19.84
C LEU A 542 -45.12 37.04 20.30
N PRO A 543 -44.14 37.70 20.96
CA PRO A 543 -42.98 37.01 21.52
C PRO A 543 -43.34 35.97 22.59
N GLU A 544 -44.19 36.31 23.56
CA GLU A 544 -44.60 35.40 24.62
C GLU A 544 -45.38 34.21 24.06
N LEU A 545 -46.30 34.45 23.13
CA LEU A 545 -47.06 33.38 22.46
C LEU A 545 -46.14 32.47 21.64
N ALA A 546 -45.10 33.01 21.02
CA ALA A 546 -44.14 32.24 20.25
C ALA A 546 -43.26 31.34 21.13
N GLU A 547 -42.83 31.85 22.28
CA GLU A 547 -42.08 31.10 23.29
C GLU A 547 -42.93 29.94 23.84
N GLU A 548 -44.18 30.21 24.22
CA GLU A 548 -45.12 29.20 24.72
C GLU A 548 -45.40 28.10 23.68
N ALA A 549 -45.68 28.50 22.43
CA ALA A 549 -45.96 27.55 21.35
C ALA A 549 -44.70 26.84 20.80
N GLY A 550 -43.51 27.17 21.31
CA GLY A 550 -42.23 26.56 20.92
C GLY A 550 -41.77 26.91 19.51
N MET A 551 -42.12 28.09 18.99
CA MET A 551 -41.75 28.56 17.65
C MET A 551 -41.10 29.94 17.65
N SER A 552 -40.54 30.38 16.52
CA SER A 552 -39.97 31.72 16.43
C SER A 552 -41.06 32.80 16.34
N THR A 553 -40.77 33.99 16.88
CA THR A 553 -41.66 35.16 16.81
C THR A 553 -42.05 35.51 15.37
N ALA A 554 -41.13 35.34 14.41
CA ALA A 554 -41.37 35.50 12.98
C ALA A 554 -42.31 34.43 12.39
N ASN A 555 -42.35 33.23 12.97
CA ASN A 555 -43.31 32.19 12.58
C ASN A 555 -44.70 32.50 13.15
N MET A 556 -44.77 32.95 14.40
CA MET A 556 -46.03 33.40 15.03
C MET A 556 -46.64 34.61 14.30
N ALA A 557 -45.81 35.57 13.88
CA ALA A 557 -46.26 36.68 13.04
C ALA A 557 -46.77 36.22 11.66
N ARG A 558 -46.21 35.14 11.10
CA ARG A 558 -46.73 34.52 9.87
C ARG A 558 -48.09 33.87 10.07
N TRP A 559 -48.32 33.23 11.23
CA TRP A 559 -49.65 32.70 11.59
C TRP A 559 -50.66 33.83 11.78
N ALA A 560 -50.31 34.91 12.49
CA ALA A 560 -51.18 36.07 12.64
C ALA A 560 -51.58 36.69 11.28
N LYS A 561 -50.62 36.81 10.35
CA LYS A 561 -50.91 37.27 8.99
C LYS A 561 -51.80 36.29 8.20
N ARG A 562 -51.55 34.97 8.34
CA ARG A 562 -52.33 33.92 7.66
C ARG A 562 -53.78 33.89 8.13
N TYR A 563 -54.02 34.13 9.41
CA TYR A 563 -55.34 34.16 10.05
C TYR A 563 -55.96 35.57 10.09
N ALA A 564 -55.39 36.54 9.35
CA ALA A 564 -55.87 37.92 9.30
C ALA A 564 -56.06 38.59 10.68
N VAL A 565 -55.30 38.17 11.69
CA VAL A 565 -55.35 38.76 13.03
C VAL A 565 -54.70 40.15 12.97
N PRO A 566 -55.42 41.22 13.38
CA PRO A 566 -54.93 42.59 13.24
C PRO A 566 -53.69 42.84 14.09
N LEU A 567 -52.54 43.03 13.43
CA LEU A 567 -51.27 43.29 14.10
C LEU A 567 -51.20 44.71 14.64
N ARG A 568 -50.77 44.87 15.90
CA ARG A 568 -50.58 46.17 16.53
C ARG A 568 -49.52 47.00 15.78
N PRO A 569 -49.71 48.33 15.65
CA PRO A 569 -48.70 49.22 15.10
C PRO A 569 -47.41 49.18 15.94
N ARG A 570 -46.26 49.29 15.26
CA ARG A 570 -44.94 49.25 15.90
C ARG A 570 -44.78 50.46 16.83
N GLY A 571 -44.44 50.21 18.10
CA GLY A 571 -44.04 51.24 19.06
C GLY A 571 -45.04 51.55 20.19
N GLY A 572 -46.14 50.80 20.34
CA GLY A 572 -47.00 50.93 21.53
C GLY A 572 -46.27 50.47 22.80
N THR A 573 -46.26 51.31 23.83
CA THR A 573 -45.70 51.02 25.16
C THR A 573 -46.39 49.79 25.75
N SER A 574 -45.60 48.82 26.24
CA SER A 574 -46.10 47.60 26.86
C SER A 574 -47.14 47.89 27.96
N HIS A 575 -48.32 47.26 27.86
CA HIS A 575 -49.47 47.43 28.75
C HIS A 575 -49.13 47.09 30.22
N THR A 576 -48.15 46.21 30.46
CA THR A 576 -47.64 45.87 31.80
C THR A 576 -46.95 47.04 32.51
N ALA A 577 -46.21 47.90 31.78
CA ALA A 577 -45.56 49.07 32.35
C ALA A 577 -46.54 50.21 32.67
N ALA A 578 -47.68 50.30 31.95
CA ALA A 578 -48.72 51.29 32.20
C ALA A 578 -49.62 50.91 33.40
N LEU A 579 -49.84 49.62 33.64
CA LEU A 579 -50.61 49.12 34.79
C LEU A 579 -49.88 49.26 36.13
N SER A 580 -48.55 49.22 36.14
CA SER A 580 -47.73 49.23 37.37
C SER A 580 -47.42 50.65 37.87
N ALA A 581 -47.39 51.65 36.98
CA ALA A 581 -47.00 53.03 37.28
C ALA A 581 -47.82 53.74 38.41
N PRO A 582 -49.16 53.57 38.53
CA PRO A 582 -49.92 54.17 39.62
C PRO A 582 -49.62 53.54 41.00
N THR A 583 -49.26 52.26 41.02
CA THR A 583 -48.94 51.50 42.24
C THR A 583 -47.54 51.86 42.75
N ASP A 584 -46.57 51.99 41.85
CA ASP A 584 -45.20 52.40 42.18
C ASP A 584 -45.13 53.86 42.68
N ALA A 585 -45.98 54.74 42.15
CA ALA A 585 -46.06 56.14 42.59
C ALA A 585 -46.61 56.30 44.03
N ARG A 586 -47.43 55.36 44.52
CA ARG A 586 -48.01 55.45 45.89
C ARG A 586 -46.99 55.18 46.99
N THR A 587 -45.97 54.37 46.70
CA THR A 587 -44.92 53.98 47.66
C THR A 587 -43.67 54.86 47.56
N ALA A 588 -43.59 55.74 46.56
CA ALA A 588 -42.47 56.67 46.39
C ALA A 588 -42.56 57.92 47.29
N PRO A 589 -41.41 58.56 47.61
CA PRO A 589 -41.32 59.90 48.19
C PRO A 589 -42.21 60.91 47.46
N ILE A 590 -42.85 61.83 48.20
CA ILE A 590 -43.86 62.77 47.68
C ILE A 590 -43.37 63.55 46.45
N ASN A 591 -42.11 63.93 46.45
CA ASN A 591 -41.46 64.68 45.39
C ASN A 591 -41.19 63.89 44.10
N LEU A 592 -41.20 62.54 44.11
CA LEU A 592 -41.04 61.71 42.90
C LEU A 592 -42.37 61.26 42.29
N ARG A 593 -43.47 61.32 43.04
CA ARG A 593 -44.78 60.79 42.61
C ARG A 593 -45.30 61.37 41.30
N PRO A 594 -45.19 62.69 41.03
CA PRO A 594 -45.70 63.27 39.79
C PRO A 594 -45.04 62.67 38.54
N ALA A 595 -43.73 62.41 38.60
CA ALA A 595 -42.98 61.78 37.51
C ALA A 595 -43.26 60.27 37.40
N LEU A 596 -43.49 59.57 38.52
CA LEU A 596 -43.73 58.12 38.52
C LEU A 596 -45.14 57.71 38.09
N GLN A 597 -46.12 58.63 38.16
CA GLN A 597 -47.48 58.40 37.65
C GLN A 597 -47.51 58.21 36.13
N SER A 598 -46.50 58.71 35.41
CA SER A 598 -46.44 58.62 33.95
C SER A 598 -45.70 57.35 33.52
N PRO A 599 -46.16 56.64 32.47
CA PRO A 599 -45.47 55.44 31.97
C PRO A 599 -44.00 55.72 31.62
N GLY A 600 -43.10 54.89 32.14
CA GLY A 600 -41.64 55.05 31.98
C GLY A 600 -41.04 56.21 32.77
N GLY A 601 -41.74 56.72 33.80
CA GLY A 601 -41.28 57.80 34.68
C GLY A 601 -39.99 57.49 35.42
N LEU A 602 -39.86 56.29 35.99
CA LEU A 602 -38.66 55.85 36.72
C LEU A 602 -37.41 55.82 35.82
N GLU A 603 -37.57 55.30 34.61
CA GLU A 603 -36.50 55.26 33.62
C GLU A 603 -36.04 56.68 33.23
N ARG A 604 -36.98 57.63 33.11
CA ARG A 604 -36.64 59.04 32.89
C ARG A 604 -35.89 59.63 34.08
N LEU A 605 -36.31 59.35 35.32
CA LEU A 605 -35.63 59.82 36.55
C LEU A 605 -34.19 59.29 36.64
N ARG A 606 -33.97 58.00 36.37
CA ARG A 606 -32.62 57.41 36.34
C ARG A 606 -31.74 58.01 35.25
N ARG A 607 -32.31 58.33 34.09
CA ARG A 607 -31.58 59.02 33.01
C ARG A 607 -31.25 60.47 33.37
N PHE A 608 -32.13 61.16 34.10
CA PHE A 608 -31.81 62.46 34.70
C PHE A 608 -30.63 62.35 35.67
N ALA A 609 -30.64 61.38 36.58
CA ALA A 609 -29.54 61.14 37.51
C ALA A 609 -28.21 60.81 36.81
N ALA A 610 -28.24 59.92 35.82
CA ALA A 610 -27.06 59.62 35.02
C ALA A 610 -26.55 60.85 34.25
N ALA A 611 -27.47 61.68 33.71
CA ALA A 611 -27.09 62.89 32.98
C ALA A 611 -26.44 63.95 33.87
N ALA A 612 -26.75 64.00 35.17
CA ALA A 612 -26.20 64.99 36.11
C ALA A 612 -24.68 64.92 36.27
N ALA A 613 -24.05 63.78 35.98
CA ALA A 613 -22.60 63.59 36.06
C ALA A 613 -21.82 64.24 34.90
N TYR A 614 -22.51 64.76 33.88
CA TYR A 614 -21.87 65.29 32.67
C TYR A 614 -21.92 66.82 32.60
N PRO A 615 -20.97 67.46 31.92
CA PRO A 615 -20.95 68.93 31.80
C PRO A 615 -21.99 69.49 30.81
N THR A 616 -22.55 68.66 29.92
CA THR A 616 -23.62 69.05 28.98
C THR A 616 -24.54 67.87 28.65
N LEU A 617 -25.80 68.14 28.30
CA LEU A 617 -26.73 67.11 27.82
C LEU A 617 -26.28 66.46 26.51
N THR A 618 -25.50 67.17 25.68
CA THR A 618 -24.91 66.61 24.46
C THR A 618 -23.85 65.56 24.78
N ALA A 619 -23.01 65.81 25.80
CA ALA A 619 -22.03 64.83 26.27
C ALA A 619 -22.73 63.63 26.92
N ALA A 620 -23.74 63.87 27.78
CA ALA A 620 -24.54 62.81 28.39
C ALA A 620 -25.22 61.93 27.34
N ALA A 621 -25.87 62.52 26.33
CA ALA A 621 -26.55 61.74 25.27
C ALA A 621 -25.58 60.86 24.48
N ARG A 622 -24.39 61.38 24.14
CA ARG A 622 -23.36 60.61 23.41
C ARG A 622 -22.88 59.41 24.22
N ASP A 623 -22.59 59.61 25.50
CA ASP A 623 -22.00 58.57 26.35
C ASP A 623 -23.03 57.53 26.79
N LEU A 624 -24.27 57.95 27.05
CA LEU A 624 -25.39 57.08 27.42
C LEU A 624 -26.05 56.39 26.20
N GLY A 625 -25.59 56.65 24.97
CA GLY A 625 -26.07 55.98 23.76
C GLY A 625 -27.44 56.44 23.26
N PHE A 626 -27.87 57.66 23.59
CA PHE A 626 -29.15 58.23 23.15
C PHE A 626 -28.96 59.33 22.10
N SER A 627 -30.00 59.61 21.31
CA SER A 627 -30.00 60.85 20.51
C SER A 627 -30.15 62.05 21.44
N GLN A 628 -29.39 63.12 21.16
CA GLN A 628 -29.46 64.37 21.93
C GLN A 628 -30.90 64.89 22.04
N SER A 629 -31.65 64.84 20.94
CA SER A 629 -33.05 65.24 20.89
C SER A 629 -33.95 64.38 21.79
N ALA A 630 -33.75 63.07 21.86
CA ALA A 630 -34.53 62.20 22.73
C ALA A 630 -34.26 62.48 24.22
N LEU A 631 -33.00 62.68 24.61
CA LEU A 631 -32.65 62.98 26.00
C LEU A 631 -33.21 64.35 26.44
N VAL A 632 -33.13 65.37 25.58
CA VAL A 632 -33.71 66.69 25.84
C VAL A 632 -35.23 66.61 26.02
N ILE A 633 -35.94 65.89 25.14
CA ILE A 633 -37.39 65.71 25.25
C ILE A 633 -37.77 65.00 26.56
N GLN A 634 -37.01 63.97 26.96
CA GLN A 634 -37.26 63.25 28.20
C GLN A 634 -37.07 64.13 29.44
N ILE A 635 -36.02 64.96 29.48
CA ILE A 635 -35.76 65.87 30.59
C ILE A 635 -36.80 66.98 30.64
N SER A 636 -37.14 67.60 29.51
CA SER A 636 -38.18 68.64 29.47
C SER A 636 -39.57 68.13 29.82
N ARG A 637 -39.84 66.84 29.57
CA ARG A 637 -41.05 66.19 30.07
C ARG A 637 -41.00 66.01 31.59
N LEU A 638 -39.87 65.60 32.14
CA LEU A 638 -39.65 65.48 33.58
C LEU A 638 -39.79 66.82 34.30
N GLU A 639 -39.19 67.90 33.76
CA GLU A 639 -39.30 69.27 34.29
C GLU A 639 -40.75 69.75 34.33
N ARG A 640 -41.59 69.31 33.37
CA ARG A 640 -43.02 69.61 33.35
C ARG A 640 -43.82 68.76 34.34
N GLU A 641 -43.45 67.49 34.49
CA GLU A 641 -44.10 66.57 35.42
C GLU A 641 -43.78 66.94 36.89
N LEU A 642 -42.59 67.50 37.15
CA LEU A 642 -42.12 67.92 38.48
C LEU A 642 -42.28 69.43 38.75
N ASP A 643 -42.93 70.16 37.83
CA ASP A 643 -43.23 71.60 37.93
C ASP A 643 -42.00 72.49 38.23
N GLY A 644 -40.87 72.22 37.57
CA GLY A 644 -39.68 73.07 37.70
C GLY A 644 -38.46 72.58 36.91
N PRO A 645 -37.49 73.48 36.65
CA PRO A 645 -36.27 73.12 35.93
C PRO A 645 -35.35 72.25 36.79
N LEU A 646 -34.82 71.16 36.23
CA LEU A 646 -33.91 70.24 36.94
C LEU A 646 -32.43 70.58 36.68
N PHE A 647 -32.14 71.23 35.55
CA PHE A 647 -30.80 71.70 35.20
C PHE A 647 -30.77 73.20 34.90
N ARG A 648 -29.73 73.89 35.36
CA ARG A 648 -29.29 75.15 34.77
C ARG A 648 -28.53 74.82 33.48
N ARG A 649 -29.02 75.34 32.35
CA ARG A 649 -28.48 75.03 31.03
C ARG A 649 -27.02 75.46 30.92
N ALA A 650 -26.22 74.68 30.21
CA ALA A 650 -24.82 75.03 29.92
C ALA A 650 -24.78 76.27 29.02
N GLU A 651 -23.96 77.26 29.41
CA GLU A 651 -23.65 78.44 28.62
C GLU A 651 -22.24 78.30 28.01
N ARG A 652 -21.86 79.17 27.07
CA ARG A 652 -20.55 79.11 26.43
C ARG A 652 -19.43 79.24 27.47
N GLY A 653 -18.72 78.14 27.74
CA GLY A 653 -17.64 78.07 28.74
C GLY A 653 -18.08 77.75 30.18
N ARG A 654 -19.37 77.46 30.43
CA ARG A 654 -19.89 77.05 31.74
C ARG A 654 -20.65 75.73 31.63
N ALA A 655 -20.25 74.74 32.44
CA ALA A 655 -20.93 73.44 32.50
C ALA A 655 -22.37 73.58 33.02
N MET A 656 -23.25 72.64 32.63
CA MET A 656 -24.57 72.54 33.24
C MET A 656 -24.44 72.21 34.72
N THR A 657 -25.32 72.77 35.54
CA THR A 657 -25.37 72.50 36.98
C THR A 657 -26.78 72.08 37.36
N VAL A 658 -26.89 71.22 38.37
CA VAL A 658 -28.18 70.80 38.91
C VAL A 658 -28.84 71.99 39.64
N THR A 659 -30.16 72.14 39.52
CA THR A 659 -30.92 73.16 40.28
C THR A 659 -31.19 72.66 41.71
N PRO A 660 -31.60 73.54 42.66
CA PRO A 660 -32.01 73.08 43.99
C PRO A 660 -33.11 72.01 43.96
N LEU A 661 -34.06 72.12 43.03
CA LEU A 661 -35.08 71.10 42.79
C LEU A 661 -34.45 69.80 42.24
N GLY A 662 -33.50 69.90 41.32
CA GLY A 662 -32.78 68.74 40.80
C GLY A 662 -32.01 67.99 41.89
N ASP A 663 -31.34 68.70 42.81
CA ASP A 663 -30.62 68.08 43.93
C ASP A 663 -31.58 67.37 44.89
N GLU A 664 -32.75 67.97 45.17
CA GLU A 664 -33.80 67.35 45.98
C GLU A 664 -34.32 66.05 45.34
N ILE A 665 -34.51 66.04 44.01
CA ILE A 665 -34.98 64.88 43.26
C ILE A 665 -33.90 63.79 43.17
N LEU A 666 -32.62 64.15 43.04
CA LEU A 666 -31.51 63.19 43.09
C LEU A 666 -31.43 62.52 44.46
N ALA A 667 -31.50 63.30 45.54
CA ALA A 667 -31.49 62.77 46.91
C ALA A 667 -32.70 61.86 47.17
N ALA A 668 -33.89 62.24 46.70
CA ALA A 668 -35.09 61.42 46.80
C ALA A 668 -34.99 60.12 45.98
N LEU A 669 -34.37 60.18 44.80
CA LEU A 669 -34.17 59.00 43.95
C LEU A 669 -33.13 58.04 44.54
N ASP A 670 -32.04 58.55 45.11
CA ASP A 670 -31.05 57.73 45.81
C ASP A 670 -31.67 57.03 47.03
N LEU A 671 -32.53 57.70 47.80
CA LEU A 671 -33.27 57.06 48.89
C LEU A 671 -34.27 56.02 48.37
N TYR A 672 -34.90 56.27 47.23
CA TYR A 672 -35.87 55.38 46.61
C TYR A 672 -35.25 54.12 45.99
N ASP A 673 -34.05 54.23 45.41
CA ASP A 673 -33.30 53.08 44.85
C ASP A 673 -32.57 52.26 45.94
N ASN A 674 -32.33 52.83 47.12
CA ASN A 674 -31.64 52.16 48.25
C ASN A 674 -32.57 51.65 49.39
N ASP A 675 -33.90 51.70 49.22
CA ASP A 675 -34.85 51.18 50.22
C ASP A 675 -34.82 49.63 50.26
N PRO A 676 -34.42 49.00 51.37
CA PRO A 676 -34.26 47.54 51.48
C PRO A 676 -35.58 46.75 51.54
N LEU A 677 -36.74 47.42 51.53
CA LEU A 677 -38.08 46.79 51.57
C LEU A 677 -38.78 46.75 50.19
N ARG A 678 -38.02 46.85 49.10
CA ARG A 678 -38.51 46.73 47.71
C ARG A 678 -37.88 45.61 46.92
#